data_AF-A0A6P5GYS4-F1
#
_entry.id   AF-A0A6P5GYS4-F1
#
_cell.length_a   1.000
_cell.length_b   1.000
_cell.length_c   1.000
_cell.angle_alpha   90.00
_cell.angle_beta   90.00
_cell.angle_gamma   90.00
#
_symmetry.space_group_name_H-M   'P 1'
#
loop_
_entity.id
_entity.type
_entity.pdbx_description
1 polymer ?
#
loop_
_entity_poly.entity_id
_entity_poly.type
_entity_poly.pdbx_seq_one_letter_code
_entity_poly.pdbx_strand_id
1 'polypeptide(L)'
;MAPVEEKLRCTKEPYIEDVGSRKIKSIRFTTLSSEEIRKSAEVQVWNNRIYGNDLQPVENGLLDRRMGSANKKIQCATCHGKFTECPGHFGYLKLTLPVFNVGYFSSILDILKCICKTCSRILLPEEDRREFLRKMRNPKADALQKNALLKKIRDKCKMFRCPRCGSSNGVVKKARTGLAIAQHFTKSVDESAEEIRSALSHKKDKQSFQAAHVITPGAAFALFKRMLDEDCEVLNLYDRPEKLIVTEIAVPPATIRPSGFVGFGRTSNEDSITSILKNIINTNSILREDLEGGAPASKCIDCWTHLQIQVVEYINSDSPSVPESKHRGLIQRLKGKQGRFRGNLSGKRVEYTGRTVISPDPNLKITEVAIPVLMALVLTYPERVSYYNIEKLRQCILNGPDKYPGANFVQKPDGSTMHLKYVNKKIVANDLKYGDIVERHLEDGDIVLFNRQPSLHRMSIMCHRARIMPWRTLRFNESVCNPYNADFDGDEMNLHVPQTEEARTEALMLMGVQNNLCTPKNGEILVASTQDFLTSSFLITRKDTFYDRATFSLMCSYMGDAMDSIDLPTPALIKPVELWTGKQLFSVLVRPNACTRVFLNLIVKEKIYTDNETMCPCDGYVYFRNSELISGQLGKVTLGNGNKDGLFSVLLRDYNSHAAASCMNRVAKLSARWIGNHGFSIGIDDVQPGEYLNQQKKKKIDEGYRECHEHISSYSKGQLTCEPGYNAAQTLELKITSVLNQIRTTAGNVCMNTLHWRNSPLIMSQCGSKGSAINISQMVACVGQQSVGGRRAPNGFIDRTLPHFPINSKTPAAKGFVANSFYTGLTATEFFFHTMGGREGLVDTAVKTAETGYMSRRLIKSLEDLSVHYDQTVRNASSGIVQFLYGDDGMDPAKMEGKDGIPLNLSQLFMKVMATCPHRVLDTLSPSEILQIMDDRLSKHDMSPEGGCSAAFKKLLTDFVNSRVVLMRNTRRALKLDEDHTEQKDISLTERIAANISGISSKQLQVFLDNCISRYHFKKVETGAAIGAIGAQSIGEPGTQMTLKTFHFAGVASMNVTLGVPRIREIINAAKNIKTPIITAKLLSDRDALSASIVKGSIEKTVLGEVAKAIQIVIKSHRPYISVKLDMGLIKALHMRISADSVQLSILNHPKIKLKPELMVDR
;
A
#
# COMPACT_ATOMS: atom_id res chain seq x y z
N MET A 1 -29.94 -9.30 43.27
CA MET A 1 -30.60 -10.58 42.95
C MET A 1 -29.93 -11.65 43.77
N ALA A 2 -30.67 -12.26 44.70
CA ALA A 2 -30.19 -13.42 45.47
C ALA A 2 -29.90 -14.60 44.51
N PRO A 3 -28.93 -15.47 44.81
CA PRO A 3 -28.68 -16.65 44.01
C PRO A 3 -29.88 -17.58 44.14
N VAL A 4 -30.50 -17.89 43.01
CA VAL A 4 -31.55 -18.91 42.92
C VAL A 4 -30.88 -20.25 43.22
N GLU A 5 -31.29 -20.91 44.29
CA GLU A 5 -30.92 -22.29 44.58
C GLU A 5 -31.37 -23.18 43.41
N GLU A 6 -30.40 -23.65 42.63
CA GLU A 6 -30.63 -24.64 41.60
C GLU A 6 -31.07 -25.95 42.26
N LYS A 7 -32.36 -26.26 42.19
CA LYS A 7 -32.90 -27.59 42.48
C LYS A 7 -32.24 -28.59 41.55
N LEU A 8 -31.29 -29.38 42.08
CA LEU A 8 -30.73 -30.57 41.45
C LEU A 8 -31.89 -31.49 40.97
N ARG A 9 -32.16 -31.47 39.66
CA ARG A 9 -33.05 -32.44 39.01
C ARG A 9 -32.22 -33.70 38.75
N CYS A 10 -32.45 -34.76 39.52
CA CYS A 10 -31.97 -36.10 39.17
C CYS A 10 -32.71 -36.58 37.90
N THR A 11 -32.08 -36.48 36.73
CA THR A 11 -32.53 -37.12 35.49
C THR A 11 -31.89 -38.50 35.36
N LYS A 12 -32.63 -39.48 34.82
CA LYS A 12 -32.11 -40.81 34.46
C LYS A 12 -31.23 -40.80 33.19
N GLU A 13 -31.14 -39.66 32.52
CA GLU A 13 -30.31 -39.48 31.33
C GLU A 13 -28.85 -39.28 31.75
N PRO A 14 -27.90 -39.96 31.08
CA PRO A 14 -26.48 -39.76 31.36
C PRO A 14 -26.12 -38.29 31.14
N TYR A 15 -25.39 -37.71 32.08
CA TYR A 15 -24.87 -36.36 31.95
C TYR A 15 -23.93 -36.31 30.73
N ILE A 16 -24.38 -35.62 29.67
CA ILE A 16 -23.56 -35.29 28.52
C ILE A 16 -22.87 -33.97 28.86
N GLU A 17 -21.55 -34.01 29.04
CA GLU A 17 -20.75 -32.81 29.32
C GLU A 17 -20.93 -31.81 28.17
N ASP A 18 -21.52 -30.65 28.46
CA ASP A 18 -21.59 -29.55 27.50
C ASP A 18 -20.18 -28.99 27.34
N VAL A 19 -19.50 -29.46 26.30
CA VAL A 19 -18.11 -29.15 26.00
C VAL A 19 -17.91 -27.67 25.60
N GLY A 20 -19.00 -26.91 25.47
CA GLY A 20 -18.98 -25.50 25.11
C GLY A 20 -18.33 -25.23 23.75
N SER A 21 -18.11 -23.95 23.44
CA SER A 21 -17.44 -23.56 22.20
C SER A 21 -15.91 -23.70 22.32
N ARG A 22 -15.31 -24.47 21.42
CA ARG A 22 -13.85 -24.65 21.33
C ARG A 22 -13.25 -23.72 20.27
N LYS A 23 -12.07 -23.16 20.54
CA LYS A 23 -11.30 -22.32 19.59
C LYS A 23 -10.11 -23.08 19.01
N ILE A 24 -9.89 -22.95 17.71
CA ILE A 24 -8.74 -23.56 17.02
C ILE A 24 -7.45 -22.85 17.49
N LYS A 25 -6.53 -23.61 18.12
CA LYS A 25 -5.23 -23.10 18.60
C LYS A 25 -4.12 -23.21 17.56
N SER A 26 -4.06 -24.32 16.83
CA SER A 26 -3.04 -24.57 15.81
C SER A 26 -3.54 -25.56 14.76
N ILE A 27 -2.90 -25.54 13.59
CA ILE A 27 -3.17 -26.46 12.48
C ILE A 27 -1.88 -27.25 12.24
N ARG A 28 -1.97 -28.58 12.27
CA ARG A 28 -0.85 -29.48 11.98
C ARG A 28 -1.07 -30.09 10.59
N PHE A 29 -0.07 -29.93 9.71
CA PHE A 29 -0.09 -30.54 8.38
C PHE A 29 0.62 -31.89 8.42
N THR A 30 -0.07 -32.95 7.98
CA THR A 30 0.44 -34.32 7.86
C THR A 30 0.03 -34.91 6.52
N THR A 31 0.68 -36.00 6.11
CA THR A 31 0.23 -36.79 4.95
C THR A 31 -0.64 -37.95 5.41
N LEU A 32 -1.68 -38.25 4.63
CA LEU A 32 -2.58 -39.37 4.92
C LEU A 32 -1.97 -40.69 4.43
N SER A 33 -1.99 -41.72 5.28
CA SER A 33 -1.69 -43.10 4.86
C SER A 33 -2.89 -43.71 4.12
N SER A 34 -2.67 -44.81 3.39
CA SER A 34 -3.78 -45.57 2.76
C SER A 34 -4.79 -46.05 3.80
N GLU A 35 -4.32 -46.53 4.95
CA GLU A 35 -5.20 -46.98 6.04
C GLU A 35 -6.03 -45.82 6.62
N GLU A 36 -5.44 -44.64 6.79
CA GLU A 36 -6.14 -43.43 7.23
C GLU A 36 -7.19 -42.98 6.20
N ILE A 37 -6.87 -43.07 4.90
CA ILE A 37 -7.83 -42.77 3.83
C ILE A 37 -9.01 -43.74 3.89
N ARG A 38 -8.80 -45.05 4.06
CA ARG A 38 -9.90 -46.01 4.21
C ARG A 38 -10.73 -45.76 5.46
N LYS A 39 -10.09 -45.47 6.60
CA LYS A 39 -10.80 -45.19 7.85
C LYS A 39 -11.66 -43.93 7.79
N SER A 40 -11.28 -42.96 6.96
CA SER A 40 -12.02 -41.71 6.79
C SER A 40 -13.07 -41.75 5.66
N ALA A 41 -13.08 -42.81 4.86
CA ALA A 41 -13.95 -42.94 3.70
C ALA A 41 -15.14 -43.86 3.98
N GLU A 42 -16.33 -43.44 3.53
CA GLU A 42 -17.59 -44.18 3.73
C GLU A 42 -17.86 -45.23 2.65
N VAL A 43 -17.26 -45.05 1.46
CA VAL A 43 -17.52 -45.90 0.29
C VAL A 43 -16.26 -46.12 -0.54
N GLN A 44 -16.12 -47.34 -1.05
CA GLN A 44 -15.14 -47.66 -2.09
C GLN A 44 -15.72 -47.33 -3.46
N VAL A 45 -15.06 -46.44 -4.18
CA VAL A 45 -15.45 -46.09 -5.56
C VAL A 45 -14.67 -46.94 -6.54
N TRP A 46 -15.38 -47.64 -7.42
CA TRP A 46 -14.76 -48.44 -8.49
C TRP A 46 -15.56 -48.43 -9.80
N ASN A 47 -16.84 -48.01 -9.77
CA ASN A 47 -17.67 -47.94 -10.96
C ASN A 47 -17.48 -46.59 -11.68
N ASN A 48 -17.27 -46.62 -13.00
CA ASN A 48 -17.10 -45.42 -13.83
C ASN A 48 -18.44 -44.79 -14.28
N ARG A 49 -19.56 -45.52 -14.15
CA ARG A 49 -20.91 -45.04 -14.49
C ARG A 49 -21.40 -44.09 -13.40
N ILE A 50 -21.84 -42.91 -13.81
CA ILE A 50 -22.26 -41.84 -12.88
C ILE A 50 -23.75 -41.98 -12.54
N TYR A 51 -24.61 -42.11 -13.56
CA TYR A 51 -26.04 -42.29 -13.40
C TYR A 51 -26.50 -43.62 -14.02
N GLY A 52 -27.53 -44.22 -13.42
CA GLY A 52 -28.28 -45.33 -14.01
C GLY A 52 -29.32 -44.85 -15.01
N ASN A 53 -30.12 -45.78 -15.53
CA ASN A 53 -31.18 -45.49 -16.51
C ASN A 53 -32.24 -44.51 -15.96
N ASP A 54 -32.45 -44.51 -14.63
CA ASP A 54 -33.42 -43.65 -13.94
C ASP A 54 -32.88 -42.26 -13.54
N LEU A 55 -31.73 -41.84 -14.10
CA LEU A 55 -31.02 -40.58 -13.74
C LEU A 55 -30.65 -40.47 -12.25
N GLN A 56 -30.65 -41.59 -11.53
CA GLN A 56 -30.18 -41.69 -10.15
C GLN A 56 -28.69 -42.04 -10.11
N PRO A 57 -27.92 -41.49 -9.15
CA PRO A 57 -26.53 -41.87 -8.98
C PRO A 57 -26.38 -43.37 -8.71
N VAL A 58 -25.43 -44.01 -9.39
CA VAL A 58 -25.17 -45.45 -9.23
C VAL A 58 -24.41 -45.71 -7.92
N GLU A 59 -24.75 -46.80 -7.24
CA GLU A 59 -24.01 -47.26 -6.06
C GLU A 59 -22.55 -47.59 -6.39
N ASN A 60 -21.64 -47.25 -5.48
CA ASN A 60 -20.18 -47.40 -5.63
C ASN A 60 -19.60 -46.61 -6.83
N GLY A 61 -20.37 -45.67 -7.39
CA GLY A 61 -19.96 -44.72 -8.42
C GLY A 61 -19.44 -43.40 -7.81
N LEU A 62 -19.13 -42.44 -8.69
CA LEU A 62 -18.51 -41.17 -8.28
C LEU A 62 -19.44 -40.20 -7.55
N LEU A 63 -20.76 -40.34 -7.69
CA LEU A 63 -21.78 -39.49 -7.06
C LEU A 63 -22.68 -40.29 -6.09
N ASP A 64 -22.15 -41.37 -5.50
CA ASP A 64 -22.86 -42.19 -4.53
C ASP A 64 -23.44 -41.32 -3.40
N ARG A 65 -24.69 -41.57 -3.01
CA ARG A 65 -25.43 -40.80 -2.00
C ARG A 65 -24.77 -40.84 -0.62
N ARG A 66 -23.93 -41.85 -0.36
CA ARG A 66 -23.10 -41.95 0.86
C ARG A 66 -22.00 -40.88 0.92
N MET A 67 -21.56 -40.36 -0.23
CA MET A 67 -20.54 -39.29 -0.31
C MET A 67 -21.12 -37.88 -0.14
N GLY A 68 -22.44 -37.78 0.09
CA GLY A 68 -23.16 -36.53 0.24
C GLY A 68 -24.26 -36.37 -0.79
N SER A 69 -25.06 -35.32 -0.59
CA SER A 69 -26.10 -34.94 -1.55
C SER A 69 -25.46 -34.24 -2.75
N ALA A 70 -25.61 -34.81 -3.95
CA ALA A 70 -25.19 -34.15 -5.20
C ALA A 70 -26.12 -32.97 -5.55
N ASN A 71 -27.41 -33.05 -5.18
CA ASN A 71 -28.47 -32.16 -5.65
C ASN A 71 -29.44 -31.83 -4.50
N LYS A 72 -30.05 -30.63 -4.52
CA LYS A 72 -31.08 -30.22 -3.53
C LYS A 72 -32.25 -31.21 -3.32
N LYS A 73 -32.56 -32.04 -4.32
CA LYS A 73 -33.65 -33.05 -4.25
C LYS A 73 -33.25 -34.33 -3.52
N ILE A 74 -31.95 -34.65 -3.47
CA ILE A 74 -31.42 -35.91 -2.95
C ILE A 74 -30.92 -35.66 -1.53
N GLN A 75 -31.21 -36.57 -0.60
CA GLN A 75 -30.64 -36.53 0.75
C GLN A 75 -29.42 -37.44 0.84
N CYS A 76 -28.50 -37.11 1.74
CA CYS A 76 -27.33 -37.96 1.99
C CYS A 76 -27.75 -39.26 2.66
N ALA A 77 -27.17 -40.39 2.25
CA ALA A 77 -27.43 -41.68 2.88
C ALA A 77 -26.70 -41.86 4.23
N THR A 78 -25.66 -41.06 4.51
CA THR A 78 -24.80 -41.21 5.70
C THR A 78 -25.24 -40.31 6.85
N CYS A 79 -25.38 -39.00 6.62
CA CYS A 79 -25.80 -38.04 7.66
C CYS A 79 -27.27 -37.62 7.57
N HIS A 80 -28.01 -38.06 6.55
CA HIS A 80 -29.39 -37.65 6.26
C HIS A 80 -29.64 -36.15 6.08
N GLY A 81 -28.57 -35.34 6.11
CA GLY A 81 -28.62 -33.90 5.89
C GLY A 81 -29.00 -33.53 4.45
N LYS A 82 -29.68 -32.38 4.31
CA LYS A 82 -29.94 -31.76 3.02
C LYS A 82 -28.65 -31.19 2.42
N PHE A 83 -28.71 -30.75 1.16
CA PHE A 83 -27.56 -30.18 0.42
C PHE A 83 -26.84 -29.05 1.17
N THR A 84 -27.53 -28.25 1.98
CA THR A 84 -26.95 -27.12 2.74
C THR A 84 -26.36 -27.52 4.10
N GLU A 85 -26.85 -28.60 4.69
CA GLU A 85 -26.50 -29.04 6.05
C GLU A 85 -25.44 -30.14 6.01
N CYS A 86 -25.42 -30.94 4.93
CA CYS A 86 -24.47 -32.04 4.76
C CYS A 86 -23.03 -31.51 4.62
N PRO A 87 -22.10 -31.89 5.50
CA PRO A 87 -20.68 -31.50 5.36
C PRO A 87 -20.01 -32.20 4.15
N GLY A 88 -20.57 -33.31 3.70
CA GLY A 88 -20.01 -34.19 2.67
C GLY A 88 -19.07 -35.24 3.27
N HIS A 89 -19.03 -36.42 2.65
CA HIS A 89 -18.25 -37.57 3.13
C HIS A 89 -17.28 -38.06 2.05
N PHE A 90 -16.08 -38.46 2.46
CA PHE A 90 -15.07 -38.95 1.53
C PHE A 90 -15.37 -40.38 1.07
N GLY A 91 -14.94 -40.69 -0.14
CA GLY A 91 -14.81 -42.05 -0.64
C GLY A 91 -13.33 -42.39 -0.81
N TYR A 92 -13.01 -43.63 -1.12
CA TYR A 92 -11.65 -44.01 -1.50
C TYR A 92 -11.63 -44.80 -2.81
N LEU A 93 -10.57 -44.61 -3.59
CA LEU A 93 -10.27 -45.32 -4.82
C LEU A 93 -8.93 -46.03 -4.67
N LYS A 94 -8.96 -47.37 -4.73
CA LYS A 94 -7.75 -48.21 -4.64
C LYS A 94 -7.09 -48.35 -6.01
N LEU A 95 -5.84 -47.92 -6.13
CA LEU A 95 -5.05 -48.11 -7.35
C LEU A 95 -4.47 -49.53 -7.39
N THR A 96 -4.33 -50.09 -8.59
CA THR A 96 -3.70 -51.41 -8.80
C THR A 96 -2.19 -51.36 -8.58
N LEU A 97 -1.53 -50.35 -9.14
CA LEU A 97 -0.11 -50.06 -8.94
C LEU A 97 0.09 -48.67 -8.33
N PRO A 98 1.10 -48.48 -7.45
CA PRO A 98 1.39 -47.19 -6.85
C PRO A 98 1.85 -46.17 -7.89
N VAL A 99 1.58 -44.88 -7.65
CA VAL A 99 2.01 -43.78 -8.52
C VAL A 99 2.71 -42.70 -7.70
N PHE A 100 3.64 -41.98 -8.31
CA PHE A 100 4.30 -40.85 -7.68
C PHE A 100 3.30 -39.70 -7.47
N ASN A 101 3.33 -39.09 -6.29
CA ASN A 101 2.63 -37.82 -6.08
C ASN A 101 3.42 -36.69 -6.72
N VAL A 102 2.85 -35.99 -7.72
CA VAL A 102 3.51 -34.88 -8.41
C VAL A 102 3.89 -33.74 -7.47
N GLY A 103 3.09 -33.50 -6.42
CA GLY A 103 3.32 -32.45 -5.43
C GLY A 103 4.56 -32.71 -4.58
N TYR A 104 4.82 -33.98 -4.26
CA TYR A 104 5.97 -34.40 -3.45
C TYR A 104 7.14 -34.96 -4.28
N PHE A 105 7.07 -34.91 -5.60
CA PHE A 105 8.08 -35.53 -6.48
C PHE A 105 9.50 -35.00 -6.24
N SER A 106 9.65 -33.69 -5.98
CA SER A 106 10.93 -33.08 -5.61
C SER A 106 11.46 -33.61 -4.28
N SER A 107 10.60 -33.71 -3.26
CA SER A 107 10.92 -34.26 -1.94
C SER A 107 11.28 -35.75 -2.01
N ILE A 108 10.52 -36.55 -2.76
CA ILE A 108 10.81 -37.98 -3.02
C ILE A 108 12.19 -38.13 -3.64
N LEU A 109 12.51 -37.30 -4.64
CA LEU A 109 13.81 -37.30 -5.30
C LEU A 109 14.94 -36.86 -4.36
N ASP A 110 14.69 -35.91 -3.46
CA ASP A 110 15.66 -35.49 -2.45
C ASP A 110 15.92 -36.56 -1.39
N ILE A 111 14.90 -37.29 -0.94
CA ILE A 111 15.04 -38.43 -0.02
C ILE A 111 15.82 -39.55 -0.70
N LEU A 112 15.45 -39.90 -1.94
CA LEU A 112 16.14 -40.93 -2.71
C LEU A 112 17.61 -40.59 -2.99
N LYS A 113 17.99 -39.31 -3.07
CA LYS A 113 19.41 -38.92 -3.14
C LYS A 113 20.16 -39.20 -1.83
N CYS A 114 19.48 -39.12 -0.69
CA CYS A 114 20.11 -39.22 0.62
C CYS A 114 20.18 -40.64 1.17
N ILE A 115 19.36 -41.58 0.66
CA ILE A 115 19.35 -42.98 1.14
C ILE A 115 20.10 -43.93 0.22
N CYS A 116 20.53 -45.06 0.77
CA CYS A 116 21.07 -46.19 0.05
C CYS A 116 19.96 -46.99 -0.65
N LYS A 117 20.18 -47.43 -1.90
CA LYS A 117 19.13 -48.06 -2.73
C LYS A 117 18.98 -49.56 -2.49
N THR A 118 19.83 -50.13 -1.63
CA THR A 118 19.79 -51.54 -1.20
C THR A 118 19.30 -51.65 0.24
N CYS A 119 19.95 -50.95 1.17
CA CYS A 119 19.65 -51.03 2.61
C CYS A 119 18.73 -49.93 3.17
N SER A 120 18.29 -48.97 2.36
CA SER A 120 17.43 -47.83 2.75
C SER A 120 17.96 -46.92 3.88
N ARG A 121 19.21 -47.08 4.33
CA ARG A 121 19.83 -46.21 5.35
C ARG A 121 20.36 -44.92 4.74
N ILE A 122 20.42 -43.86 5.54
CA ILE A 122 20.99 -42.58 5.12
C ILE A 122 22.49 -42.71 4.77
N LEU A 123 22.92 -42.05 3.70
CA LEU A 123 24.30 -42.04 3.20
C LEU A 123 25.15 -41.02 3.96
N LEU A 124 25.20 -41.15 5.29
CA LEU A 124 26.05 -40.34 6.17
C LEU A 124 26.90 -41.25 7.06
N PRO A 125 28.14 -40.85 7.37
CA PRO A 125 28.89 -41.41 8.49
C PRO A 125 28.14 -41.24 9.81
N GLU A 126 28.38 -42.12 10.77
CA GLU A 126 27.62 -42.12 12.03
C GLU A 126 27.86 -40.88 12.89
N GLU A 127 29.09 -40.33 12.87
CA GLU A 127 29.45 -39.10 13.57
C GLU A 127 28.64 -37.90 13.06
N ASP A 128 28.65 -37.70 11.74
CA ASP A 128 27.86 -36.67 11.05
C ASP A 128 26.36 -36.84 11.33
N ARG A 129 25.86 -38.09 11.30
CA ARG A 129 24.44 -38.40 11.59
C ARG A 129 24.06 -37.92 12.99
N ARG A 130 24.87 -38.23 14.02
CA ARG A 130 24.61 -37.82 15.41
C ARG A 130 24.71 -36.30 15.57
N GLU A 131 25.61 -35.63 14.86
CA GLU A 131 25.73 -34.18 14.88
C GLU A 131 24.48 -33.50 14.27
N PHE A 132 24.04 -33.95 13.10
CA PHE A 132 22.84 -33.40 12.44
C PHE A 132 21.56 -33.72 13.21
N LEU A 133 21.44 -34.91 13.81
CA LEU A 133 20.31 -35.24 14.70
C LEU A 133 20.21 -34.26 15.86
N ARG A 134 21.32 -34.00 16.57
CA ARG A 134 21.35 -33.01 17.67
C ARG A 134 20.92 -31.63 17.21
N LYS A 135 21.37 -31.20 16.02
CA LYS A 135 21.00 -29.89 15.44
C LYS A 135 19.53 -29.82 15.03
N MET A 136 18.97 -30.90 14.47
CA MET A 136 17.55 -30.94 14.04
C MET A 136 16.58 -30.99 15.21
N ARG A 137 16.96 -31.65 16.31
CA ARG A 137 16.15 -31.75 17.54
C ARG A 137 16.13 -30.47 18.38
N ASN A 138 16.89 -29.44 18.01
CA ASN A 138 16.86 -28.16 18.71
C ASN A 138 15.46 -27.52 18.60
N PRO A 139 14.72 -27.33 19.71
CA PRO A 139 13.38 -26.75 19.69
C PRO A 139 13.39 -25.26 19.31
N LYS A 140 14.54 -24.58 19.46
CA LYS A 140 14.70 -23.17 19.09
C LYS A 140 15.00 -22.96 17.60
N ALA A 141 15.25 -24.03 16.85
CA ALA A 141 15.63 -23.92 15.43
C ALA A 141 14.39 -23.59 14.57
N ASP A 142 14.46 -22.45 13.90
CA ASP A 142 13.40 -22.00 12.99
C ASP A 142 13.36 -22.83 11.70
N ALA A 143 12.23 -22.81 10.99
CA ALA A 143 12.02 -23.56 9.75
C ALA A 143 13.08 -23.25 8.68
N LEU A 144 13.50 -21.98 8.58
CA LEU A 144 14.54 -21.58 7.63
C LEU A 144 15.92 -22.15 7.97
N GLN A 145 16.25 -22.21 9.27
CA GLN A 145 17.49 -22.83 9.75
C GLN A 145 17.48 -24.34 9.49
N LYS A 146 16.35 -25.01 9.75
CA LYS A 146 16.16 -26.44 9.44
C LYS A 146 16.30 -26.73 7.94
N ASN A 147 15.75 -25.88 7.08
CA ASN A 147 15.91 -26.00 5.63
C ASN A 147 17.37 -25.81 5.17
N ALA A 148 18.10 -24.87 5.79
CA ALA A 148 19.53 -24.68 5.51
C ALA A 148 20.37 -25.89 5.95
N LEU A 149 20.05 -26.50 7.10
CA LEU A 149 20.68 -27.74 7.56
C LEU A 149 20.40 -28.90 6.61
N LEU A 150 19.15 -29.06 6.16
CA LEU A 150 18.76 -30.09 5.20
C LEU A 150 19.54 -29.97 3.87
N LYS A 151 19.80 -28.75 3.41
CA LYS A 151 20.67 -28.52 2.25
C LYS A 151 22.10 -29.01 2.49
N LYS A 152 22.69 -28.70 3.66
CA LYS A 152 24.03 -29.18 4.04
C LYS A 152 24.10 -30.71 4.12
N ILE A 153 23.08 -31.34 4.69
CA ILE A 153 22.95 -32.79 4.78
C ILE A 153 22.95 -33.43 3.38
N ARG A 154 22.13 -32.89 2.48
CA ARG A 154 22.01 -33.37 1.10
C ARG A 154 23.31 -33.28 0.31
N ASP A 155 24.09 -32.22 0.53
CA ASP A 155 25.38 -32.06 -0.13
C ASP A 155 26.41 -33.08 0.39
N LYS A 156 26.38 -33.44 1.68
CA LYS A 156 27.20 -34.51 2.25
C LYS A 156 26.77 -35.92 1.82
N CYS A 157 25.48 -36.16 1.59
CA CYS A 157 24.96 -37.49 1.22
C CYS A 157 25.35 -37.98 -0.20
N LYS A 158 26.15 -37.22 -0.96
CA LYS A 158 26.61 -37.58 -2.32
C LYS A 158 27.77 -38.59 -2.31
N MET A 159 27.79 -39.52 -1.36
CA MET A 159 28.79 -40.59 -1.28
C MET A 159 28.51 -41.71 -2.28
N PHE A 160 29.55 -42.18 -2.97
CA PHE A 160 29.43 -43.25 -3.97
C PHE A 160 29.27 -44.64 -3.33
N ARG A 161 29.85 -44.89 -2.14
CA ARG A 161 29.70 -46.16 -1.42
C ARG A 161 28.93 -45.95 -0.13
N CYS A 162 28.02 -46.87 0.17
CA CYS A 162 27.28 -46.85 1.44
C CYS A 162 28.21 -47.17 2.62
N PRO A 163 28.25 -46.36 3.69
CA PRO A 163 29.07 -46.63 4.86
C PRO A 163 28.61 -47.85 5.69
N ARG A 164 27.41 -48.40 5.42
CA ARG A 164 26.82 -49.51 6.19
C ARG A 164 26.88 -50.84 5.45
N CYS A 165 26.42 -50.89 4.20
CA CYS A 165 26.33 -52.14 3.43
C CYS A 165 27.31 -52.22 2.25
N GLY A 166 28.20 -51.24 2.07
CA GLY A 166 29.23 -51.26 1.02
C GLY A 166 28.75 -51.05 -0.43
N SER A 167 27.44 -51.16 -0.71
CA SER A 167 26.91 -51.07 -2.07
C SER A 167 27.16 -49.72 -2.73
N SER A 168 27.35 -49.74 -4.06
CA SER A 168 27.53 -48.56 -4.88
C SER A 168 26.22 -47.80 -5.07
N ASN A 169 26.28 -46.48 -4.99
CA ASN A 169 25.14 -45.59 -5.18
C ASN A 169 25.48 -44.57 -6.28
N GLY A 170 24.86 -44.74 -7.45
CA GLY A 170 24.88 -43.76 -8.53
C GLY A 170 24.13 -42.47 -8.21
N VAL A 171 24.32 -41.46 -9.07
CA VAL A 171 23.66 -40.15 -8.95
C VAL A 171 22.21 -40.27 -9.39
N VAL A 172 21.29 -39.92 -8.49
CA VAL A 172 19.84 -39.94 -8.75
C VAL A 172 19.40 -38.60 -9.36
N LYS A 173 18.75 -38.65 -10.52
CA LYS A 173 18.20 -37.49 -11.24
C LYS A 173 16.81 -37.80 -11.79
N LYS A 174 16.07 -36.75 -12.15
CA LYS A 174 14.83 -36.88 -12.91
C LYS A 174 15.19 -37.33 -14.33
N ALA A 175 14.45 -38.30 -14.88
CA ALA A 175 14.61 -38.75 -16.27
C ALA A 175 14.28 -37.60 -17.25
N ARG A 176 14.86 -37.65 -18.46
CA ARG A 176 14.61 -36.62 -19.50
C ARG A 176 13.19 -36.68 -20.06
N THR A 177 12.59 -37.87 -20.08
CA THR A 177 11.22 -38.12 -20.57
C THR A 177 10.36 -38.66 -19.43
N GLY A 178 9.21 -38.02 -19.19
CA GLY A 178 8.21 -38.46 -18.21
C GLY A 178 8.53 -38.17 -16.73
N LEU A 179 7.63 -38.62 -15.85
CA LEU A 179 7.74 -38.57 -14.39
C LEU A 179 8.45 -39.84 -13.87
N ALA A 180 9.69 -40.04 -14.30
CA ALA A 180 10.53 -41.16 -13.86
C ALA A 180 11.80 -40.65 -13.16
N ILE A 181 12.31 -41.46 -12.23
CA ILE A 181 13.56 -41.20 -11.50
C ILE A 181 14.60 -42.20 -11.98
N ALA A 182 15.75 -41.71 -12.44
CA ALA A 182 16.83 -42.55 -12.95
C ALA A 182 18.08 -42.43 -12.07
N GLN A 183 18.70 -43.57 -11.80
CA GLN A 183 19.99 -43.67 -11.15
C GLN A 183 21.06 -43.87 -12.22
N HIS A 184 22.00 -42.93 -12.29
CA HIS A 184 23.13 -42.97 -13.22
C HIS A 184 24.41 -43.36 -12.48
N PHE A 185 25.05 -44.43 -12.94
CA PHE A 185 26.37 -44.83 -12.45
C PHE A 185 27.46 -44.20 -13.34
N THR A 186 28.44 -43.54 -12.73
CA THR A 186 29.58 -42.91 -13.43
C THR A 186 30.71 -43.88 -13.75
N LYS A 187 30.75 -45.04 -13.08
CA LYS A 187 31.65 -46.16 -13.37
C LYS A 187 30.80 -47.42 -13.54
N SER A 188 31.09 -48.22 -14.57
CA SER A 188 30.51 -49.56 -14.71
C SER A 188 30.85 -50.35 -13.46
N VAL A 189 29.82 -50.86 -12.78
CA VAL A 189 29.99 -51.85 -11.71
C VAL A 189 30.35 -53.16 -12.42
N ASP A 190 31.50 -53.76 -12.11
CA ASP A 190 32.02 -54.93 -12.83
C ASP A 190 31.04 -56.12 -12.83
N GLU A 191 30.26 -56.30 -11.77
CA GLU A 191 29.25 -57.37 -11.64
C GLU A 191 28.04 -57.20 -12.58
N SER A 192 27.61 -55.96 -12.86
CA SER A 192 26.47 -55.69 -13.75
C SER A 192 26.82 -55.85 -15.24
N ALA A 193 28.11 -55.88 -15.57
CA ALA A 193 28.58 -55.98 -16.95
C ALA A 193 28.46 -57.40 -17.51
N GLU A 194 28.46 -58.44 -16.67
CA GLU A 194 28.31 -59.84 -17.09
C GLU A 194 26.87 -60.22 -17.42
N GLU A 195 25.89 -59.80 -16.60
CA GLU A 195 24.46 -59.97 -16.91
C GLU A 195 24.07 -59.26 -18.22
N ILE A 196 24.57 -58.03 -18.42
CA ILE A 196 24.30 -57.27 -19.65
C ILE A 196 24.95 -57.95 -20.87
N ARG A 197 26.16 -58.53 -20.74
CA ARG A 197 26.79 -59.33 -21.80
C ARG A 197 25.97 -60.59 -22.12
N SER A 198 25.41 -61.27 -21.12
CA SER A 198 24.55 -62.45 -21.32
C SER A 198 23.21 -62.10 -21.98
N ALA A 199 22.66 -60.91 -21.73
CA ALA A 199 21.43 -60.46 -22.39
C ALA A 199 21.67 -59.95 -23.82
N LEU A 200 22.85 -59.36 -24.08
CA LEU A 200 23.26 -58.88 -25.40
C LEU A 200 23.57 -60.00 -26.40
N SER A 201 23.94 -61.20 -25.94
CA SER A 201 24.17 -62.36 -26.83
C SER A 201 22.89 -62.81 -27.55
N HIS A 202 21.71 -62.46 -27.04
CA HIS A 202 20.40 -62.84 -27.58
C HIS A 202 19.71 -61.76 -28.43
N LYS A 203 20.29 -60.56 -28.60
CA LYS A 203 19.70 -59.47 -29.43
C LYS A 203 20.67 -59.01 -30.54
N LYS A 204 20.18 -58.94 -31.79
CA LYS A 204 20.97 -58.57 -32.98
C LYS A 204 21.34 -57.08 -33.08
N ASP A 205 20.72 -56.19 -32.29
CA ASP A 205 20.94 -54.74 -32.38
C ASP A 205 22.00 -54.22 -31.40
N LYS A 206 23.12 -53.73 -31.96
CA LYS A 206 24.20 -53.06 -31.22
C LYS A 206 23.88 -51.57 -31.03
N GLN A 207 23.01 -51.22 -30.09
CA GLN A 207 22.94 -49.85 -29.55
C GLN A 207 23.76 -49.73 -28.26
N SER A 208 24.51 -48.65 -28.13
CA SER A 208 25.29 -48.31 -26.94
C SER A 208 24.37 -47.95 -25.76
N PHE A 209 24.12 -48.90 -24.86
CA PHE A 209 23.34 -48.67 -23.65
C PHE A 209 24.17 -47.91 -22.59
N GLN A 210 23.76 -46.69 -22.24
CA GLN A 210 24.10 -46.12 -20.94
C GLN A 210 23.19 -46.78 -19.88
N ALA A 211 23.78 -47.52 -18.95
CA ALA A 211 23.05 -48.20 -17.86
C ALA A 211 22.46 -47.17 -16.87
N ALA A 212 21.29 -46.64 -17.20
CA ALA A 212 20.48 -45.83 -16.30
C ALA A 212 19.37 -46.72 -15.71
N HIS A 213 19.46 -47.02 -14.42
CA HIS A 213 18.44 -47.82 -13.73
C HIS A 213 17.26 -46.92 -13.33
N VAL A 214 16.07 -47.18 -13.86
CA VAL A 214 14.86 -46.40 -13.54
C VAL A 214 14.24 -46.94 -12.25
N ILE A 215 14.08 -46.07 -11.25
CA ILE A 215 13.40 -46.38 -9.99
C ILE A 215 11.90 -46.17 -10.20
N THR A 216 11.15 -47.27 -10.18
CA THR A 216 9.68 -47.24 -10.31
C THR A 216 9.02 -46.80 -8.99
N PRO A 217 7.77 -46.30 -9.01
CA PRO A 217 7.03 -45.95 -7.79
C PRO A 217 6.95 -47.10 -6.79
N GLY A 218 6.73 -48.34 -7.25
CA GLY A 218 6.70 -49.53 -6.40
C GLY A 218 8.04 -49.80 -5.72
N ALA A 219 9.16 -49.65 -6.44
CA ALA A 219 10.50 -49.79 -5.86
C ALA A 219 10.78 -48.70 -4.81
N ALA A 220 10.43 -47.44 -5.10
CA ALA A 220 10.57 -46.34 -4.15
C ALA A 220 9.74 -46.56 -2.88
N PHE A 221 8.52 -47.11 -3.01
CA PHE A 221 7.65 -47.44 -1.89
C PHE A 221 8.26 -48.52 -0.99
N ALA A 222 8.79 -49.59 -1.58
CA ALA A 222 9.49 -50.62 -0.83
C ALA A 222 10.74 -50.09 -0.09
N LEU A 223 11.48 -49.16 -0.71
CA LEU A 223 12.64 -48.51 -0.07
C LEU A 223 12.23 -47.65 1.12
N PHE A 224 11.20 -46.81 0.96
CA PHE A 224 10.71 -45.93 2.02
C PHE A 224 10.14 -46.70 3.21
N LYS A 225 9.46 -47.83 2.98
CA LYS A 225 8.96 -48.69 4.06
C LYS A 225 10.07 -49.25 4.95
N ARG A 226 11.28 -49.47 4.38
CA ARG A 226 12.46 -49.98 5.11
C ARG A 226 13.26 -48.89 5.84
N MET A 227 12.93 -47.60 5.70
CA MET A 227 13.64 -46.52 6.39
C MET A 227 13.39 -46.59 7.91
N LEU A 228 14.36 -46.12 8.71
CA LEU A 228 14.19 -45.93 10.16
C LEU A 228 13.64 -44.54 10.49
N ASP A 229 12.93 -44.44 11.61
CA ASP A 229 12.37 -43.16 12.10
C ASP A 229 13.46 -42.14 12.44
N GLU A 230 14.58 -42.57 13.04
CA GLU A 230 15.73 -41.70 13.29
C GLU A 230 16.27 -41.08 12.00
N ASP A 231 16.36 -41.86 10.92
CA ASP A 231 16.88 -41.37 9.64
C ASP A 231 15.85 -40.43 8.97
N CYS A 232 14.56 -40.57 9.27
CA CYS A 232 13.51 -39.63 8.86
C CYS A 232 13.63 -38.29 9.62
N GLU A 233 13.92 -38.31 10.92
CA GLU A 233 14.17 -37.10 11.70
C GLU A 233 15.36 -36.29 11.16
N VAL A 234 16.44 -36.96 10.73
CA VAL A 234 17.61 -36.29 10.11
C VAL A 234 17.18 -35.49 8.87
N LEU A 235 16.24 -36.01 8.10
CA LEU A 235 15.72 -35.37 6.90
C LEU A 235 14.59 -34.37 7.20
N ASN A 236 14.35 -34.06 8.48
CA ASN A 236 13.25 -33.20 8.96
C ASN A 236 11.88 -33.67 8.46
N LEU A 237 11.69 -35.00 8.35
CA LEU A 237 10.42 -35.60 8.03
C LEU A 237 9.68 -35.90 9.32
N TYR A 238 8.48 -35.32 9.47
CA TYR A 238 7.61 -35.59 10.61
C TYR A 238 6.85 -36.92 10.44
N ASP A 239 6.44 -37.23 9.21
CA ASP A 239 5.74 -38.45 8.82
C ASP A 239 6.65 -39.41 8.05
N ARG A 240 6.24 -40.67 7.99
CA ARG A 240 6.92 -41.73 7.22
C ARG A 240 6.92 -41.42 5.71
N PRO A 241 8.05 -41.58 5.01
CA PRO A 241 8.19 -41.22 3.60
C PRO A 241 7.36 -42.09 2.64
N GLU A 242 6.94 -43.28 3.07
CA GLU A 242 6.07 -44.17 2.29
C GLU A 242 4.69 -43.54 2.00
N LYS A 243 4.21 -42.64 2.88
CA LYS A 243 2.96 -41.88 2.69
C LYS A 243 3.02 -40.89 1.51
N LEU A 244 4.21 -40.60 0.97
CA LEU A 244 4.37 -39.67 -0.16
C LEU A 244 3.98 -40.31 -1.50
N ILE A 245 3.86 -41.64 -1.55
CA ILE A 245 3.50 -42.40 -2.75
C ILE A 245 2.01 -42.72 -2.69
N VAL A 246 1.32 -42.47 -3.80
CA VAL A 246 -0.13 -42.65 -3.87
C VAL A 246 -0.42 -44.11 -4.20
N THR A 247 -0.96 -44.82 -3.21
CA THR A 247 -1.51 -46.18 -3.38
C THR A 247 -3.04 -46.13 -3.44
N GLU A 248 -3.65 -45.18 -2.72
CA GLU A 248 -5.09 -44.95 -2.68
C GLU A 248 -5.37 -43.45 -2.78
N ILE A 249 -6.46 -43.12 -3.47
CA ILE A 249 -6.89 -41.74 -3.66
C ILE A 249 -8.13 -41.51 -2.81
N ALA A 250 -8.07 -40.53 -1.91
CA ALA A 250 -9.25 -40.01 -1.24
C ALA A 250 -10.13 -39.27 -2.27
N VAL A 251 -11.29 -39.84 -2.57
CA VAL A 251 -12.25 -39.28 -3.50
C VAL A 251 -13.05 -38.19 -2.77
N PRO A 252 -12.99 -36.93 -3.23
CA PRO A 252 -13.63 -35.83 -2.52
C PRO A 252 -15.16 -35.97 -2.51
N PRO A 253 -15.83 -35.47 -1.46
CA PRO A 253 -17.29 -35.43 -1.38
C PRO A 253 -17.94 -34.73 -2.57
N ALA A 254 -19.21 -35.05 -2.84
CA ALA A 254 -19.98 -34.42 -3.91
C ALA A 254 -20.11 -32.88 -3.73
N THR A 255 -20.08 -32.39 -2.48
CA THR A 255 -20.14 -30.96 -2.14
C THR A 255 -18.95 -30.16 -2.67
N ILE A 256 -17.77 -30.78 -2.84
CA ILE A 256 -16.56 -30.14 -3.39
C ILE A 256 -16.61 -30.05 -4.93
N ARG A 257 -17.38 -30.96 -5.55
CA ARG A 257 -17.48 -31.16 -7.00
C ARG A 257 -18.94 -31.23 -7.46
N PRO A 258 -19.71 -30.16 -7.27
CA PRO A 258 -21.14 -30.15 -7.56
C PRO A 258 -21.42 -30.33 -9.05
N SER A 259 -22.49 -31.04 -9.37
CA SER A 259 -22.98 -31.21 -10.75
C SER A 259 -23.82 -29.99 -11.16
N GLY A 260 -23.53 -29.42 -12.34
CA GLY A 260 -24.27 -28.29 -12.89
C GLY A 260 -25.38 -28.77 -13.82
N PHE A 261 -26.65 -28.55 -13.47
CA PHE A 261 -27.76 -28.96 -14.32
C PHE A 261 -28.11 -27.85 -15.33
N VAL A 262 -28.23 -28.22 -16.61
CA VAL A 262 -28.60 -27.33 -17.71
C VAL A 262 -29.92 -27.84 -18.32
N GLY A 263 -30.80 -26.94 -18.77
CA GLY A 263 -32.06 -27.29 -19.44
C GLY A 263 -33.08 -28.00 -18.55
N PHE A 264 -33.69 -27.28 -17.59
CA PHE A 264 -34.74 -27.77 -16.68
C PHE A 264 -34.44 -29.12 -15.99
N GLY A 265 -33.15 -29.46 -15.81
CA GLY A 265 -32.72 -30.66 -15.12
C GLY A 265 -32.67 -31.95 -15.94
N ARG A 266 -32.74 -31.87 -17.28
CA ARG A 266 -32.63 -33.07 -18.16
C ARG A 266 -31.19 -33.47 -18.47
N THR A 267 -30.24 -32.53 -18.48
CA THR A 267 -28.81 -32.81 -18.71
C THR A 267 -27.96 -32.26 -17.56
N SER A 268 -27.05 -33.09 -17.05
CA SER A 268 -26.05 -32.69 -16.06
C SER A 268 -24.68 -32.50 -16.71
N ASN A 269 -24.07 -31.36 -16.45
CA ASN A 269 -22.67 -31.10 -16.72
C ASN A 269 -21.89 -31.40 -15.43
N GLU A 270 -21.03 -32.40 -15.51
CA GLU A 270 -20.23 -32.82 -14.38
C GLU A 270 -18.98 -31.97 -14.21
N ASP A 271 -18.51 -31.89 -12.96
CA ASP A 271 -17.30 -31.14 -12.65
C ASP A 271 -16.06 -31.78 -13.31
N SER A 272 -15.04 -30.96 -13.59
CA SER A 272 -13.76 -31.40 -14.15
C SER A 272 -13.09 -32.47 -13.27
N ILE A 273 -13.19 -32.35 -11.94
CA ILE A 273 -12.65 -33.37 -11.02
C ILE A 273 -13.35 -34.71 -11.21
N THR A 274 -14.68 -34.71 -11.32
CA THR A 274 -15.47 -35.93 -11.55
C THR A 274 -15.08 -36.59 -12.87
N SER A 275 -14.85 -35.77 -13.91
CA SER A 275 -14.40 -36.24 -15.22
C SER A 275 -13.01 -36.89 -15.16
N ILE A 276 -12.04 -36.26 -14.49
CA ILE A 276 -10.68 -36.82 -14.33
C ILE A 276 -10.73 -38.11 -13.50
N LEU A 277 -11.50 -38.15 -12.40
CA LEU A 277 -11.63 -39.36 -11.58
C LEU A 277 -12.26 -40.52 -12.36
N LYS A 278 -13.22 -40.24 -13.26
CA LYS A 278 -13.78 -41.24 -14.17
C LYS A 278 -12.69 -41.83 -15.07
N ASN A 279 -11.82 -41.00 -15.62
CA ASN A 279 -10.69 -41.46 -16.44
C ASN A 279 -9.71 -42.31 -15.62
N ILE A 280 -9.39 -41.91 -14.38
CA ILE A 280 -8.53 -42.69 -13.48
C ILE A 280 -9.14 -44.07 -13.21
N ILE A 281 -10.44 -44.14 -12.89
CA ILE A 281 -11.14 -45.41 -12.64
C ILE A 281 -11.07 -46.32 -13.87
N ASN A 282 -11.29 -45.76 -15.06
CA ASN A 282 -11.26 -46.51 -16.31
C ASN A 282 -9.86 -47.09 -16.58
N THR A 283 -8.83 -46.25 -16.55
CA THR A 283 -7.43 -46.67 -16.76
C THR A 283 -6.97 -47.67 -15.71
N ASN A 284 -7.39 -47.51 -14.45
CA ASN A 284 -7.05 -48.41 -13.36
C ASN A 284 -7.73 -49.79 -13.51
N SER A 285 -8.94 -49.83 -14.09
CA SER A 285 -9.65 -51.08 -14.38
C SER A 285 -9.00 -51.83 -15.55
N ILE A 286 -8.67 -51.12 -16.63
CA ILE A 286 -7.93 -51.67 -17.78
C ILE A 286 -6.58 -52.25 -17.33
N LEU A 287 -5.83 -51.52 -16.48
CA LEU A 287 -4.56 -52.00 -15.95
C LEU A 287 -4.73 -53.24 -15.07
N ARG A 288 -5.85 -53.38 -14.35
CA ARG A 288 -6.16 -54.59 -13.57
C ARG A 288 -6.36 -55.79 -14.48
N GLU A 289 -7.20 -55.61 -15.51
CA GLU A 289 -7.51 -56.64 -16.50
C GLU A 289 -6.26 -57.08 -17.27
N ASP A 290 -5.39 -56.15 -17.68
CA ASP A 290 -4.14 -56.47 -18.37
C ASP A 290 -3.15 -57.26 -17.49
N LEU A 291 -3.11 -56.98 -16.17
CA LEU A 291 -2.26 -57.71 -15.22
C LEU A 291 -2.78 -59.13 -14.94
N GLU A 292 -4.10 -59.29 -14.76
CA GLU A 292 -4.74 -60.59 -14.52
C GLU A 292 -4.77 -61.46 -15.79
N GLY A 293 -4.94 -60.84 -16.97
CA GLY A 293 -4.95 -61.50 -18.27
C GLY A 293 -3.58 -61.85 -18.86
N GLY A 294 -2.48 -61.57 -18.15
CA GLY A 294 -1.13 -61.94 -18.58
C GLY A 294 -0.59 -61.15 -19.78
N ALA A 295 -0.95 -59.87 -19.92
CA ALA A 295 -0.50 -59.03 -21.02
C ALA A 295 1.03 -58.80 -21.03
N PRO A 296 1.63 -58.47 -22.20
CA PRO A 296 3.06 -58.17 -22.29
C PRO A 296 3.48 -57.03 -21.35
N ALA A 297 4.65 -57.18 -20.70
CA ALA A 297 5.14 -56.21 -19.71
C ALA A 297 5.26 -54.77 -20.26
N SER A 298 5.56 -54.59 -21.55
CA SER A 298 5.59 -53.27 -22.19
C SER A 298 4.24 -52.57 -22.15
N LYS A 299 3.16 -53.27 -22.51
CA LYS A 299 1.79 -52.74 -22.49
C LYS A 299 1.37 -52.32 -21.08
N CYS A 300 1.70 -53.13 -20.07
CA CYS A 300 1.41 -52.82 -18.67
C CYS A 300 2.16 -51.57 -18.17
N ILE A 301 3.43 -51.40 -18.58
CA ILE A 301 4.23 -50.20 -18.25
C ILE A 301 3.66 -48.94 -18.92
N ASP A 302 3.19 -49.06 -20.16
CA ASP A 302 2.57 -47.94 -20.88
C ASP A 302 1.24 -47.53 -20.22
N CYS A 303 0.39 -48.51 -19.88
CA CYS A 303 -0.87 -48.27 -19.16
C CYS A 303 -0.61 -47.67 -17.76
N TRP A 304 0.42 -48.14 -17.05
CA TRP A 304 0.81 -47.57 -15.76
C TRP A 304 1.31 -46.12 -15.88
N THR A 305 2.06 -45.83 -16.94
CA THR A 305 2.49 -44.46 -17.27
C THR A 305 1.30 -43.56 -17.59
N HIS A 306 0.28 -44.09 -18.29
CA HIS A 306 -0.96 -43.36 -18.53
C HIS A 306 -1.72 -43.08 -17.23
N LEU A 307 -1.83 -44.07 -16.33
CA LEU A 307 -2.44 -43.88 -15.01
C LEU A 307 -1.71 -42.79 -14.20
N GLN A 308 -0.38 -42.78 -14.22
CA GLN A 308 0.45 -41.75 -13.59
C GLN A 308 0.12 -40.35 -14.14
N ILE A 309 -0.08 -40.20 -15.46
CA ILE A 309 -0.46 -38.92 -16.09
C ILE A 309 -1.86 -38.47 -15.65
N GLN A 310 -2.85 -39.37 -15.59
CA GLN A 310 -4.20 -39.04 -15.13
C GLN A 310 -4.22 -38.57 -13.67
N VAL A 311 -3.43 -39.21 -12.79
CA VAL A 311 -3.29 -38.77 -11.39
C VAL A 311 -2.54 -37.45 -11.27
N VAL A 312 -1.58 -37.19 -12.17
CA VAL A 312 -0.91 -35.89 -12.25
C VAL A 312 -1.90 -34.80 -12.68
N GLU A 313 -2.73 -35.05 -13.68
CA GLU A 313 -3.76 -34.11 -14.13
C GLU A 313 -4.77 -33.77 -13.02
N TYR A 314 -5.15 -34.76 -12.21
CA TYR A 314 -6.03 -34.58 -11.05
C TYR A 314 -5.46 -33.57 -10.03
N ILE A 315 -4.17 -33.67 -9.72
CA ILE A 315 -3.51 -32.79 -8.74
C ILE A 315 -3.10 -31.46 -9.39
N ASN A 316 -2.39 -31.51 -10.51
CA ASN A 316 -1.83 -30.38 -11.24
C ASN A 316 -1.94 -30.54 -12.76
N SER A 317 -2.98 -29.97 -13.35
CA SER A 317 -3.23 -30.03 -14.80
C SER A 317 -2.23 -29.22 -15.63
N ASP A 318 -1.54 -28.23 -15.06
CA ASP A 318 -0.53 -27.41 -15.75
C ASP A 318 0.88 -28.03 -15.70
N SER A 319 1.00 -29.30 -15.28
CA SER A 319 2.30 -29.98 -15.28
C SER A 319 2.76 -30.22 -16.72
N PRO A 320 4.03 -29.95 -17.08
CA PRO A 320 4.54 -30.17 -18.44
C PRO A 320 4.51 -31.65 -18.89
N SER A 321 4.20 -32.58 -17.98
CA SER A 321 4.02 -34.00 -18.27
C SER A 321 2.61 -34.36 -18.74
N VAL A 322 1.65 -33.43 -18.68
CA VAL A 322 0.27 -33.62 -19.14
C VAL A 322 0.12 -32.91 -20.49
N PRO A 323 -0.40 -33.57 -21.54
CA PRO A 323 -0.78 -32.91 -22.80
C PRO A 323 -1.80 -31.79 -22.50
N GLU A 324 -1.85 -30.70 -23.30
CA GLU A 324 -2.71 -29.53 -23.03
C GLU A 324 -4.13 -29.91 -22.55
N SER A 325 -4.35 -29.84 -21.24
CA SER A 325 -5.61 -30.26 -20.61
C SER A 325 -6.60 -29.11 -20.57
N LYS A 326 -7.86 -29.40 -20.87
CA LYS A 326 -9.00 -28.47 -20.70
C LYS A 326 -9.55 -28.47 -19.27
N HIS A 327 -9.10 -29.38 -18.40
CA HIS A 327 -9.65 -29.59 -17.07
C HIS A 327 -8.88 -28.84 -15.97
N ARG A 328 -9.60 -28.42 -14.92
CA ARG A 328 -8.99 -27.78 -13.74
C ARG A 328 -8.84 -28.77 -12.59
N GLY A 329 -7.60 -29.20 -12.35
CA GLY A 329 -7.20 -29.98 -11.18
C GLY A 329 -7.29 -29.21 -9.85
N LEU A 330 -6.87 -29.86 -8.77
CA LEU A 330 -6.98 -29.33 -7.41
C LEU A 330 -6.15 -28.05 -7.21
N ILE A 331 -4.90 -28.02 -7.69
CA ILE A 331 -4.01 -26.87 -7.50
C ILE A 331 -4.52 -25.63 -8.24
N GLN A 332 -5.10 -25.80 -9.43
CA GLN A 332 -5.69 -24.71 -10.23
C GLN A 332 -6.83 -24.01 -9.49
N ARG A 333 -7.59 -24.74 -8.65
CA ARG A 333 -8.67 -24.16 -7.82
C ARG A 333 -8.14 -23.40 -6.61
N LEU A 334 -6.95 -23.74 -6.12
CA LEU A 334 -6.33 -23.08 -4.98
C LEU A 334 -5.54 -21.83 -5.39
N LYS A 335 -4.81 -21.89 -6.52
CA LYS A 335 -3.91 -20.82 -6.97
C LYS A 335 -4.62 -19.73 -7.79
N GLY A 336 -3.94 -18.61 -7.99
CA GLY A 336 -4.40 -17.52 -8.84
C GLY A 336 -5.34 -16.53 -8.15
N LYS A 337 -5.83 -15.53 -8.91
CA LYS A 337 -6.72 -14.47 -8.38
C LYS A 337 -8.11 -15.00 -8.01
N GLN A 338 -8.64 -15.91 -8.81
CA GLN A 338 -9.93 -16.59 -8.59
C GLN A 338 -9.81 -17.85 -7.73
N GLY A 339 -8.60 -18.20 -7.30
CA GLY A 339 -8.37 -19.36 -6.43
C GLY A 339 -8.86 -19.11 -5.00
N ARG A 340 -9.07 -20.20 -4.25
CA ARG A 340 -9.68 -20.16 -2.91
C ARG A 340 -8.98 -19.21 -1.94
N PHE A 341 -7.65 -19.20 -1.88
CA PHE A 341 -6.91 -18.35 -0.92
C PHE A 341 -7.19 -16.85 -1.12
N ARG A 342 -7.36 -16.39 -2.37
CA ARG A 342 -7.53 -14.98 -2.68
C ARG A 342 -8.99 -14.58 -2.87
N GLY A 343 -9.76 -15.38 -3.61
CA GLY A 343 -11.12 -15.06 -4.04
C GLY A 343 -12.24 -15.55 -3.11
N ASN A 344 -11.93 -16.41 -2.14
CA ASN A 344 -12.92 -16.93 -1.18
C ASN A 344 -12.53 -16.73 0.29
N LEU A 345 -11.23 -16.86 0.61
CA LEU A 345 -10.75 -16.73 1.99
C LEU A 345 -10.35 -15.29 2.32
N SER A 346 -9.37 -14.72 1.62
CA SER A 346 -8.90 -13.35 1.90
C SER A 346 -9.91 -12.29 1.46
N GLY A 347 -10.59 -12.51 0.34
CA GLY A 347 -11.69 -11.69 -0.13
C GLY A 347 -12.89 -12.60 -0.39
N LYS A 348 -14.09 -12.13 -0.03
CA LYS A 348 -15.35 -12.82 -0.29
C LYS A 348 -16.45 -11.80 -0.55
N ARG A 349 -17.50 -12.24 -1.26
CA ARG A 349 -18.74 -11.47 -1.32
C ARG A 349 -19.43 -11.57 0.04
N VAL A 350 -19.96 -10.46 0.51
CA VAL A 350 -20.65 -10.35 1.80
C VAL A 350 -22.06 -9.83 1.58
N GLU A 351 -22.98 -10.26 2.43
CA GLU A 351 -24.38 -9.83 2.43
C GLU A 351 -24.53 -8.47 3.12
N TYR A 352 -25.73 -7.89 3.06
CA TYR A 352 -26.05 -6.57 3.63
C TYR A 352 -25.17 -5.43 3.10
N THR A 353 -25.02 -5.42 1.77
CA THR A 353 -24.25 -4.39 1.05
C THR A 353 -25.06 -3.75 -0.06
N GLY A 354 -24.80 -2.47 -0.29
CA GLY A 354 -25.38 -1.69 -1.39
C GLY A 354 -24.28 -1.02 -2.22
N ARG A 355 -24.58 -0.71 -3.48
CA ARG A 355 -23.70 0.05 -4.36
C ARG A 355 -24.53 0.90 -5.30
N THR A 356 -24.23 2.19 -5.35
CA THR A 356 -24.90 3.16 -6.23
C THR A 356 -23.97 4.33 -6.52
N VAL A 357 -24.31 5.11 -7.54
CA VAL A 357 -23.62 6.36 -7.91
C VAL A 357 -23.63 7.34 -6.75
N ILE A 358 -22.53 8.08 -6.58
CA ILE A 358 -22.39 9.13 -5.57
C ILE A 358 -22.75 10.51 -6.12
N SER A 359 -23.22 11.40 -5.26
CA SER A 359 -23.49 12.81 -5.59
C SER A 359 -23.18 13.72 -4.40
N PRO A 360 -22.82 15.00 -4.63
CA PRO A 360 -22.49 15.92 -3.56
C PRO A 360 -23.72 16.36 -2.76
N ASP A 361 -23.55 16.60 -1.46
CA ASP A 361 -24.53 17.32 -0.64
C ASP A 361 -23.83 18.09 0.50
N PRO A 362 -23.65 19.42 0.38
CA PRO A 362 -22.94 20.23 1.36
C PRO A 362 -23.77 20.48 2.63
N ASN A 363 -25.07 20.19 2.63
CA ASN A 363 -25.93 20.37 3.80
C ASN A 363 -25.77 19.23 4.81
N LEU A 364 -25.31 18.07 4.36
CA LEU A 364 -24.99 16.94 5.23
C LEU A 364 -23.76 17.24 6.06
N LYS A 365 -23.75 16.73 7.30
CA LYS A 365 -22.54 16.76 8.12
C LYS A 365 -21.48 15.87 7.48
N ILE A 366 -20.21 16.17 7.72
CA ILE A 366 -19.10 15.31 7.27
C ILE A 366 -19.17 13.87 7.80
N THR A 367 -19.95 13.62 8.86
CA THR A 367 -20.16 12.29 9.43
C THR A 367 -21.37 11.55 8.87
N GLU A 368 -22.19 12.21 8.05
CA GLU A 368 -23.45 11.68 7.56
C GLU A 368 -23.31 11.27 6.09
N VAL A 369 -23.98 10.18 5.72
CA VAL A 369 -24.16 9.75 4.34
C VAL A 369 -25.64 9.59 4.07
N ALA A 370 -26.14 10.23 3.01
CA ALA A 370 -27.50 10.05 2.56
C ALA A 370 -27.67 8.71 1.86
N ILE A 371 -28.67 7.94 2.29
CA ILE A 371 -28.99 6.62 1.76
C ILE A 371 -30.39 6.67 1.13
N PRO A 372 -30.55 6.15 -0.10
CA PRO A 372 -31.86 6.03 -0.74
C PRO A 372 -32.86 5.23 0.09
N VAL A 373 -34.12 5.68 0.17
CA VAL A 373 -35.23 4.92 0.79
C VAL A 373 -35.31 3.51 0.21
N LEU A 374 -35.19 3.35 -1.12
CA LEU A 374 -35.23 2.05 -1.78
C LEU A 374 -34.14 1.08 -1.29
N MET A 375 -32.97 1.61 -0.94
CA MET A 375 -31.87 0.83 -0.37
C MET A 375 -32.13 0.51 1.11
N ALA A 376 -32.67 1.47 1.86
CA ALA A 376 -33.00 1.32 3.28
C ALA A 376 -34.11 0.28 3.55
N LEU A 377 -35.07 0.12 2.63
CA LEU A 377 -36.11 -0.91 2.71
C LEU A 377 -35.54 -2.34 2.55
N VAL A 378 -34.45 -2.50 1.80
CA VAL A 378 -33.82 -3.79 1.51
C VAL A 378 -32.76 -4.14 2.55
N LEU A 379 -31.93 -3.17 2.92
CA LEU A 379 -30.88 -3.36 3.93
C LEU A 379 -31.48 -3.30 5.33
N THR A 380 -31.47 -4.42 6.03
CA THR A 380 -32.00 -4.53 7.39
C THR A 380 -30.92 -4.53 8.46
N TYR A 381 -31.34 -4.21 9.68
CA TYR A 381 -30.55 -4.36 10.89
C TYR A 381 -31.31 -5.25 11.90
N PRO A 382 -30.68 -6.34 12.42
CA PRO A 382 -31.31 -7.23 13.40
C PRO A 382 -31.28 -6.56 14.78
N GLU A 383 -32.33 -5.81 15.10
CA GLU A 383 -32.46 -5.18 16.40
C GLU A 383 -33.10 -6.15 17.40
N ARG A 384 -32.38 -6.47 18.48
CA ARG A 384 -32.89 -7.32 19.55
C ARG A 384 -33.89 -6.56 20.40
N VAL A 385 -35.06 -7.16 20.63
CA VAL A 385 -36.13 -6.58 21.42
C VAL A 385 -35.70 -6.53 22.89
N SER A 386 -35.69 -5.32 23.43
CA SER A 386 -35.41 -4.96 24.81
C SER A 386 -36.58 -4.15 25.36
N TYR A 387 -36.49 -3.77 26.63
CA TYR A 387 -37.54 -2.95 27.24
C TYR A 387 -37.63 -1.55 26.62
N TYR A 388 -36.52 -0.99 26.13
CA TYR A 388 -36.47 0.38 25.60
C TYR A 388 -37.07 0.52 24.19
N ASN A 389 -36.98 -0.53 23.36
CA ASN A 389 -37.28 -0.46 21.93
C ASN A 389 -38.51 -1.28 21.52
N ILE A 390 -39.15 -2.02 22.43
CA ILE A 390 -40.29 -2.89 22.11
C ILE A 390 -41.44 -2.13 21.43
N GLU A 391 -41.77 -0.93 21.92
CA GLU A 391 -42.86 -0.11 21.34
C GLU A 391 -42.51 0.37 19.94
N LYS A 392 -41.27 0.83 19.74
CA LYS A 392 -40.74 1.23 18.43
C LYS A 392 -40.79 0.05 17.44
N LEU A 393 -40.32 -1.13 17.84
CA LEU A 393 -40.28 -2.31 16.98
C LEU A 393 -41.67 -2.84 16.66
N ARG A 394 -42.63 -2.75 17.59
CA ARG A 394 -44.05 -3.04 17.30
C ARG A 394 -44.58 -2.15 16.17
N GLN A 395 -44.27 -0.85 16.19
CA GLN A 395 -44.67 0.06 15.10
C GLN A 395 -44.01 -0.32 13.77
N CYS A 396 -42.72 -0.69 13.77
CA CYS A 396 -42.04 -1.15 12.56
C CYS A 396 -42.69 -2.43 11.97
N ILE A 397 -43.09 -3.38 12.83
CA ILE A 397 -43.80 -4.61 12.40
C ILE A 397 -45.17 -4.27 11.80
N LEU A 398 -45.91 -3.35 12.42
CA LEU A 398 -47.24 -2.93 11.94
C LEU A 398 -47.14 -2.26 10.56
N ASN A 399 -46.12 -1.41 10.34
CA ASN A 399 -45.84 -0.83 9.03
C ASN A 399 -45.48 -1.91 8.00
N GLY A 400 -44.67 -2.90 8.39
CA GLY A 400 -44.26 -4.02 7.55
C GLY A 400 -43.15 -3.66 6.56
N PRO A 401 -42.96 -4.46 5.49
CA PRO A 401 -41.79 -4.33 4.62
C PRO A 401 -41.87 -3.21 3.57
N ASP A 402 -43.07 -2.80 3.16
CA ASP A 402 -43.23 -1.87 2.03
C ASP A 402 -43.24 -0.39 2.44
N LYS A 403 -43.52 -0.08 3.71
CA LYS A 403 -43.61 1.28 4.24
C LYS A 403 -42.43 1.58 5.17
N TYR A 404 -41.65 2.59 4.81
CA TYR A 404 -40.60 3.15 5.68
C TYR A 404 -41.20 4.10 6.74
N PRO A 405 -40.78 4.05 8.01
CA PRO A 405 -39.90 3.05 8.65
C PRO A 405 -40.65 1.75 8.99
N GLY A 406 -40.08 0.61 8.63
CA GLY A 406 -40.72 -0.70 8.76
C GLY A 406 -39.75 -1.85 9.10
N ALA A 407 -40.18 -3.09 8.86
CA ALA A 407 -39.39 -4.30 9.11
C ALA A 407 -39.72 -5.42 8.11
N ASN A 408 -38.75 -6.29 7.84
CA ASN A 408 -38.89 -7.39 6.88
C ASN A 408 -39.11 -8.75 7.55
N PHE A 409 -38.35 -9.04 8.60
CA PHE A 409 -38.34 -10.35 9.26
C PHE A 409 -38.44 -10.23 10.79
N VAL A 410 -39.01 -11.26 11.41
CA VAL A 410 -38.98 -11.46 12.87
C VAL A 410 -38.43 -12.86 13.14
N GLN A 411 -37.37 -12.95 13.93
CA GLN A 411 -36.76 -14.20 14.36
C GLN A 411 -37.05 -14.44 15.84
N LYS A 412 -37.59 -15.62 16.15
CA LYS A 412 -37.81 -16.08 17.53
C LYS A 412 -36.54 -16.73 18.10
N PRO A 413 -36.41 -16.85 19.43
CA PRO A 413 -35.27 -17.49 20.10
C PRO A 413 -35.01 -18.93 19.62
N ASP A 414 -36.07 -19.62 19.20
CA ASP A 414 -36.03 -21.00 18.68
C ASP A 414 -35.38 -21.09 17.28
N GLY A 415 -35.01 -19.95 16.68
CA GLY A 415 -34.38 -19.86 15.37
C GLY A 415 -35.34 -19.73 14.20
N SER A 416 -36.66 -19.86 14.42
CA SER A 416 -37.67 -19.69 13.37
C SER A 416 -37.76 -18.25 12.88
N THR A 417 -37.65 -18.04 11.57
CA THR A 417 -37.79 -16.73 10.91
C THR A 417 -39.15 -16.60 10.24
N MET A 418 -39.86 -15.51 10.54
CA MET A 418 -41.15 -15.17 9.95
C MET A 418 -41.00 -13.97 9.02
N HIS A 419 -41.46 -14.11 7.77
CA HIS A 419 -41.45 -13.03 6.79
C HIS A 419 -42.74 -12.18 6.90
N LEU A 420 -42.60 -10.89 7.22
CA LEU A 420 -43.75 -10.02 7.55
C LEU A 420 -44.72 -9.74 6.39
N LYS A 421 -44.26 -9.91 5.14
CA LYS A 421 -45.11 -9.82 3.94
C LYS A 421 -46.28 -10.83 3.89
N TYR A 422 -46.12 -12.03 4.46
CA TYR A 422 -47.11 -13.12 4.33
C TYR A 422 -47.89 -13.40 5.60
N VAL A 423 -47.54 -12.73 6.71
CA VAL A 423 -48.10 -13.00 8.04
C VAL A 423 -48.96 -11.83 8.51
N ASN A 424 -49.96 -12.09 9.36
CA ASN A 424 -50.75 -11.05 9.98
C ASN A 424 -49.92 -10.24 11.00
N LYS A 425 -49.52 -9.04 10.57
CA LYS A 425 -48.65 -8.12 11.32
C LYS A 425 -49.17 -7.76 12.72
N LYS A 426 -50.49 -7.67 12.92
CA LYS A 426 -51.07 -7.30 14.23
C LYS A 426 -50.83 -8.37 15.29
N ILE A 427 -50.96 -9.64 14.91
CA ILE A 427 -50.73 -10.78 15.81
C ILE A 427 -49.26 -10.83 16.19
N VAL A 428 -48.36 -10.75 15.20
CA VAL A 428 -46.91 -10.80 15.42
C VAL A 428 -46.43 -9.65 16.33
N ALA A 429 -46.97 -8.44 16.16
CA ALA A 429 -46.62 -7.29 17.01
C ALA A 429 -47.09 -7.47 18.46
N ASN A 430 -48.27 -8.05 18.67
CA ASN A 430 -48.77 -8.35 20.01
C ASN A 430 -47.96 -9.46 20.68
N ASP A 431 -47.58 -10.48 19.92
CA ASP A 431 -46.82 -11.66 20.37
C ASP A 431 -45.30 -11.39 20.47
N LEU A 432 -44.86 -10.15 20.30
CA LEU A 432 -43.45 -9.77 20.39
C LEU A 432 -42.97 -9.84 21.85
N LYS A 433 -41.90 -10.61 22.09
CA LYS A 433 -41.33 -10.86 23.42
C LYS A 433 -39.91 -10.29 23.52
N TYR A 434 -39.45 -10.06 24.75
CA TYR A 434 -38.06 -9.70 25.00
C TYR A 434 -37.14 -10.83 24.54
N GLY A 435 -36.07 -10.46 23.84
CA GLY A 435 -35.13 -11.43 23.27
C GLY A 435 -35.46 -11.87 21.83
N ASP A 436 -36.65 -11.58 21.30
CA ASP A 436 -36.93 -11.70 19.87
C ASP A 436 -36.01 -10.76 19.06
N ILE A 437 -35.73 -11.10 17.81
CA ILE A 437 -34.92 -10.26 16.91
C ILE A 437 -35.84 -9.78 15.78
N VAL A 438 -35.89 -8.45 15.59
CA VAL A 438 -36.66 -7.84 14.51
C VAL A 438 -35.67 -7.25 13.51
N GLU A 439 -35.71 -7.74 12.27
CA GLU A 439 -34.94 -7.17 11.17
C GLU A 439 -35.67 -5.94 10.62
N ARG A 440 -35.44 -4.80 11.28
CA ARG A 440 -35.99 -3.51 10.85
C ARG A 440 -35.23 -2.93 9.67
N HIS A 441 -35.87 -2.03 8.94
CA HIS A 441 -35.19 -1.23 7.90
C HIS A 441 -34.10 -0.34 8.51
N LEU A 442 -33.15 0.06 7.67
CA LEU A 442 -32.11 1.01 8.04
C LEU A 442 -32.72 2.39 8.33
N GLU A 443 -32.37 3.02 9.44
CA GLU A 443 -32.95 4.30 9.87
C GLU A 443 -31.90 5.41 10.02
N ASP A 444 -32.38 6.64 10.27
CA ASP A 444 -31.51 7.78 10.52
C ASP A 444 -30.63 7.55 11.76
N GLY A 445 -29.33 7.81 11.60
CA GLY A 445 -28.35 7.66 12.67
C GLY A 445 -27.69 6.28 12.73
N ASP A 446 -28.15 5.30 11.94
CA ASP A 446 -27.52 3.98 11.87
C ASP A 446 -26.07 4.06 11.37
N ILE A 447 -25.24 3.16 11.89
CA ILE A 447 -23.81 3.11 11.62
C ILE A 447 -23.60 2.30 10.35
N VAL A 448 -22.96 2.90 9.34
CA VAL A 448 -22.69 2.26 8.05
C VAL A 448 -21.23 2.46 7.64
N LEU A 449 -20.64 1.43 7.03
CA LEU A 449 -19.32 1.52 6.44
C LEU A 449 -19.44 1.93 4.97
N PHE A 450 -18.67 2.94 4.58
CA PHE A 450 -18.67 3.50 3.24
C PHE A 450 -17.27 3.41 2.63
N ASN A 451 -17.17 2.81 1.45
CA ASN A 451 -15.92 2.40 0.83
C ASN A 451 -15.87 2.72 -0.67
N ARG A 452 -14.74 3.28 -1.13
CA ARG A 452 -14.43 3.40 -2.57
C ARG A 452 -13.45 2.31 -3.00
N GLN A 453 -13.73 1.67 -4.13
CA GLN A 453 -12.78 0.78 -4.81
C GLN A 453 -12.09 1.55 -5.94
N PRO A 454 -10.76 1.50 -6.09
CA PRO A 454 -9.78 0.77 -5.28
C PRO A 454 -9.39 1.48 -3.96
N SER A 455 -9.14 0.70 -2.91
CA SER A 455 -8.69 1.23 -1.61
C SER A 455 -7.16 1.26 -1.53
N LEU A 456 -6.56 2.44 -1.35
CA LEU A 456 -5.10 2.63 -1.30
C LEU A 456 -4.56 2.75 0.13
N HIS A 457 -5.36 3.29 1.04
CA HIS A 457 -5.01 3.54 2.45
C HIS A 457 -6.22 3.26 3.34
N ARG A 458 -6.03 3.17 4.66
CA ARG A 458 -7.12 2.83 5.60
C ARG A 458 -8.36 3.72 5.51
N MET A 459 -8.19 5.03 5.28
CA MET A 459 -9.31 5.98 5.19
C MET A 459 -10.14 5.87 3.90
N SER A 460 -9.79 4.97 2.97
CA SER A 460 -10.63 4.68 1.81
C SER A 460 -11.90 3.89 2.19
N ILE A 461 -11.97 3.40 3.44
CA ILE A 461 -13.16 2.90 4.10
C ILE A 461 -13.32 3.63 5.43
N MET A 462 -14.48 4.25 5.65
CA MET A 462 -14.80 4.95 6.91
C MET A 462 -16.23 4.69 7.31
N CYS A 463 -16.51 4.90 8.58
CA CYS A 463 -17.83 4.80 9.16
C CYS A 463 -18.56 6.15 9.13
N HIS A 464 -19.78 6.13 8.62
CA HIS A 464 -20.70 7.26 8.57
C HIS A 464 -22.01 6.92 9.29
N ARG A 465 -22.80 7.94 9.59
CA ARG A 465 -24.18 7.83 10.04
C ARG A 465 -25.11 7.90 8.85
N ALA A 466 -26.02 6.95 8.74
CA ALA A 466 -27.05 6.92 7.73
C ALA A 466 -28.02 8.10 7.90
N ARG A 467 -28.44 8.67 6.77
CA ARG A 467 -29.57 9.60 6.70
C ARG A 467 -30.43 9.23 5.51
N ILE A 468 -31.68 8.87 5.73
CA ILE A 468 -32.54 8.33 4.68
C ILE A 468 -33.12 9.48 3.86
N MET A 469 -32.95 9.40 2.54
CA MET A 469 -33.39 10.43 1.59
C MET A 469 -34.17 9.78 0.43
N PRO A 470 -35.13 10.50 -0.18
CA PRO A 470 -36.02 9.93 -1.21
C PRO A 470 -35.32 9.61 -2.55
N TRP A 471 -34.15 10.21 -2.80
CA TRP A 471 -33.40 10.06 -4.03
C TRP A 471 -32.71 8.70 -4.15
N ARG A 472 -32.14 8.39 -5.33
CA ARG A 472 -31.53 7.07 -5.63
C ARG A 472 -30.00 7.01 -5.50
N THR A 473 -29.34 8.14 -5.29
CA THR A 473 -27.88 8.24 -5.20
C THR A 473 -27.43 8.30 -3.74
N LEU A 474 -26.21 7.84 -3.47
CA LEU A 474 -25.56 8.08 -2.18
C LEU A 474 -25.05 9.52 -2.16
N ARG A 475 -25.23 10.25 -1.06
CA ARG A 475 -24.73 11.63 -0.93
C ARG A 475 -23.90 11.81 0.29
N PHE A 476 -22.84 12.60 0.20
CA PHE A 476 -22.02 12.94 1.33
C PHE A 476 -21.35 14.30 1.08
N ASN A 477 -20.80 14.87 2.15
CA ASN A 477 -20.15 16.17 2.12
C ASN A 477 -18.83 16.12 1.35
N GLU A 478 -18.60 17.12 0.50
CA GLU A 478 -17.45 17.24 -0.40
C GLU A 478 -16.12 17.35 0.34
N SER A 479 -16.14 17.81 1.60
CA SER A 479 -14.96 17.85 2.47
C SER A 479 -14.34 16.46 2.69
N VAL A 480 -15.12 15.39 2.50
CA VAL A 480 -14.71 13.99 2.70
C VAL A 480 -14.31 13.31 1.37
N CYS A 481 -14.34 14.01 0.24
CA CYS A 481 -13.95 13.42 -1.06
C CYS A 481 -12.47 13.06 -1.14
N ASN A 482 -11.60 13.83 -0.49
CA ASN A 482 -10.14 13.62 -0.55
C ASN A 482 -9.70 12.23 -0.05
N PRO A 483 -10.13 11.73 1.13
CA PRO A 483 -9.84 10.35 1.55
C PRO A 483 -10.30 9.27 0.57
N TYR A 484 -11.40 9.49 -0.15
CA TYR A 484 -11.87 8.55 -1.15
C TYR A 484 -11.20 8.77 -2.51
N ASN A 485 -10.53 9.90 -2.75
CA ASN A 485 -10.10 10.35 -4.07
C ASN A 485 -11.26 10.34 -5.09
N ALA A 486 -12.45 10.76 -4.66
CA ALA A 486 -13.67 10.77 -5.46
C ALA A 486 -13.94 12.16 -6.05
N ASP A 487 -14.51 12.22 -7.25
CA ASP A 487 -14.71 13.46 -8.04
C ASP A 487 -16.11 13.59 -8.70
N PHE A 488 -17.10 12.82 -8.25
CA PHE A 488 -18.52 12.91 -8.64
C PHE A 488 -18.78 12.91 -10.17
N ASP A 489 -17.99 12.15 -10.94
CA ASP A 489 -18.04 12.05 -12.41
C ASP A 489 -18.90 10.86 -12.92
N GLY A 490 -19.64 10.20 -12.03
CA GLY A 490 -20.32 8.93 -12.28
C GLY A 490 -19.77 7.77 -11.45
N ASP A 491 -18.78 8.04 -10.61
CA ASP A 491 -18.25 7.12 -9.61
C ASP A 491 -19.34 6.44 -8.76
N GLU A 492 -19.11 5.16 -8.45
CA GLU A 492 -19.96 4.37 -7.56
C GLU A 492 -19.18 3.95 -6.31
N MET A 493 -19.85 3.96 -5.17
CA MET A 493 -19.26 3.54 -3.90
C MET A 493 -20.09 2.45 -3.24
N ASN A 494 -19.42 1.63 -2.43
CA ASN A 494 -20.04 0.53 -1.71
C ASN A 494 -20.41 0.96 -0.30
N LEU A 495 -21.55 0.47 0.16
CA LEU A 495 -22.06 0.63 1.52
C LEU A 495 -22.20 -0.76 2.16
N HIS A 496 -21.75 -0.90 3.40
CA HIS A 496 -21.87 -2.12 4.19
C HIS A 496 -22.54 -1.80 5.53
N VAL A 497 -23.52 -2.60 5.94
CA VAL A 497 -24.23 -2.41 7.22
C VAL A 497 -23.73 -3.45 8.23
N PRO A 498 -23.01 -3.04 9.29
CA PRO A 498 -22.60 -3.94 10.37
C PRO A 498 -23.82 -4.55 11.08
N GLN A 499 -23.82 -5.86 11.25
CA GLN A 499 -25.00 -6.61 11.75
C GLN A 499 -24.97 -6.86 13.27
N THR A 500 -23.83 -6.62 13.95
CA THR A 500 -23.67 -6.83 15.40
C THR A 500 -23.35 -5.53 16.12
N GLU A 501 -23.76 -5.41 17.39
CA GLU A 501 -23.49 -4.21 18.19
C GLU A 501 -21.99 -3.99 18.47
N GLU A 502 -21.22 -5.07 18.63
CA GLU A 502 -19.76 -5.01 18.77
C GLU A 502 -19.13 -4.38 17.52
N ALA A 503 -19.49 -4.87 16.32
CA ALA A 503 -18.97 -4.33 15.07
C ALA A 503 -19.42 -2.89 14.80
N ARG A 504 -20.64 -2.51 15.19
CA ARG A 504 -21.12 -1.12 15.13
C ARG A 504 -20.29 -0.20 16.02
N THR A 505 -20.02 -0.64 17.24
CA THR A 505 -19.24 0.13 18.22
C THR A 505 -17.79 0.32 17.74
N GLU A 506 -17.15 -0.74 17.26
CA GLU A 506 -15.80 -0.66 16.68
C GLU A 506 -15.76 0.26 15.45
N ALA A 507 -16.74 0.13 14.55
CA ALA A 507 -16.82 0.97 13.36
C ALA A 507 -16.96 2.46 13.72
N LEU A 508 -17.84 2.81 14.68
CA LEU A 508 -18.05 4.19 15.08
C LEU A 508 -16.82 4.77 15.79
N MET A 509 -16.23 4.04 16.74
CA MET A 509 -15.14 4.54 17.59
C MET A 509 -13.80 4.56 16.87
N LEU A 510 -13.49 3.57 16.03
CA LEU A 510 -12.18 3.48 15.36
C LEU A 510 -12.22 4.00 13.92
N MET A 511 -13.29 3.71 13.19
CA MET A 511 -13.41 4.03 11.76
C MET A 511 -14.25 5.28 11.46
N GLY A 512 -14.80 5.94 12.49
CA GLY A 512 -15.58 7.15 12.33
C GLY A 512 -14.81 8.29 11.65
N VAL A 513 -15.48 9.06 10.80
CA VAL A 513 -14.87 10.21 10.09
C VAL A 513 -14.26 11.23 11.05
N GLN A 514 -14.92 11.51 12.18
CA GLN A 514 -14.41 12.44 13.21
C GLN A 514 -13.05 12.02 13.78
N ASN A 515 -12.81 10.72 13.91
CA ASN A 515 -11.57 10.20 14.48
C ASN A 515 -10.47 10.03 13.41
N ASN A 516 -10.86 10.03 12.13
CA ASN A 516 -9.98 9.87 10.97
C ASN A 516 -9.90 11.13 10.09
N LEU A 517 -9.82 12.32 10.71
CA LEU A 517 -9.60 13.57 9.97
C LEU A 517 -8.16 13.68 9.46
N CYS A 518 -7.19 13.12 10.20
CA CYS A 518 -5.78 13.12 9.87
C CYS A 518 -5.33 11.82 9.19
N THR A 519 -4.39 11.93 8.25
CA THR A 519 -3.72 10.76 7.69
C THR A 519 -2.69 10.16 8.67
N PRO A 520 -2.62 8.83 8.79
CA PRO A 520 -1.65 8.18 9.67
C PRO A 520 -0.19 8.28 9.16
N LYS A 521 0.02 8.74 7.92
CA LYS A 521 1.36 8.85 7.32
C LYS A 521 2.21 9.94 7.96
N ASN A 522 1.63 11.13 8.14
CA ASN A 522 2.35 12.33 8.59
C ASN A 522 1.55 13.18 9.58
N GLY A 523 0.30 12.81 9.91
CA GLY A 523 -0.57 13.58 10.81
C GLY A 523 -1.14 14.86 10.20
N GLU A 524 -1.10 15.01 8.87
CA GLU A 524 -1.77 16.10 8.18
C GLU A 524 -3.27 15.83 8.06
N ILE A 525 -4.07 16.90 8.04
CA ILE A 525 -5.51 16.78 7.78
C ILE A 525 -5.73 16.43 6.31
N LEU A 526 -6.54 15.39 6.10
CA LEU A 526 -7.00 14.97 4.78
C LEU A 526 -8.46 15.38 4.50
N VAL A 527 -9.34 15.25 5.51
CA VAL A 527 -10.72 15.74 5.45
C VAL A 527 -10.73 17.24 5.71
N ALA A 528 -10.90 18.04 4.67
CA ALA A 528 -10.76 19.50 4.73
C ALA A 528 -11.59 20.16 3.62
N SER A 529 -11.70 21.50 3.67
CA SER A 529 -12.43 22.25 2.66
C SER A 529 -11.83 22.05 1.26
N THR A 530 -12.69 21.82 0.27
CA THR A 530 -12.32 21.57 -1.12
C THR A 530 -12.80 22.66 -2.05
N GLN A 531 -12.04 22.92 -3.13
CA GLN A 531 -12.43 23.71 -4.31
C GLN A 531 -13.26 24.97 -3.98
N ASP A 532 -14.58 24.94 -4.21
CA ASP A 532 -15.47 26.09 -4.07
C ASP A 532 -15.54 26.63 -2.63
N PHE A 533 -15.40 25.77 -1.62
CA PHE A 533 -15.35 26.22 -0.22
C PHE A 533 -14.12 27.10 0.04
N LEU A 534 -12.99 26.80 -0.62
CA LEU A 534 -11.77 27.62 -0.52
C LEU A 534 -11.94 28.94 -1.27
N THR A 535 -12.50 28.90 -2.49
CA THR A 535 -12.77 30.11 -3.28
C THR A 535 -13.72 31.05 -2.53
N SER A 536 -14.83 30.53 -2.00
CA SER A 536 -15.80 31.31 -1.22
C SER A 536 -15.15 31.92 0.02
N SER A 537 -14.40 31.14 0.79
CA SER A 537 -13.74 31.62 2.01
C SER A 537 -12.73 32.73 1.71
N PHE A 538 -11.99 32.60 0.60
CA PHE A 538 -11.02 33.59 0.16
C PHE A 538 -11.69 34.91 -0.24
N LEU A 539 -12.81 34.83 -0.98
CA LEU A 539 -13.57 36.02 -1.38
C LEU A 539 -14.22 36.71 -0.17
N ILE A 540 -14.85 35.95 0.73
CA ILE A 540 -15.47 36.49 1.95
C ILE A 540 -14.44 37.17 2.85
N THR A 541 -13.20 36.67 2.94
CA THR A 541 -12.20 37.23 3.86
C THR A 541 -11.36 38.37 3.28
N ARG A 542 -11.67 38.80 2.05
CA ARG A 542 -10.99 39.94 1.40
C ARG A 542 -11.32 41.26 2.11
N LYS A 543 -10.35 42.19 2.12
CA LYS A 543 -10.45 43.48 2.85
C LYS A 543 -11.56 44.41 2.34
N ASP A 544 -12.00 44.25 1.10
CA ASP A 544 -13.01 45.08 0.43
C ASP A 544 -14.46 44.58 0.65
N THR A 545 -14.64 43.46 1.36
CA THR A 545 -15.97 42.90 1.64
C THR A 545 -16.58 43.47 2.91
N PHE A 546 -17.71 44.17 2.74
CA PHE A 546 -18.49 44.75 3.82
C PHE A 546 -19.95 44.31 3.73
N TYR A 547 -20.54 44.02 4.88
CA TYR A 547 -21.92 43.59 5.03
C TYR A 547 -22.66 44.58 5.94
N ASP A 548 -23.88 44.95 5.56
CA ASP A 548 -24.81 45.61 6.45
C ASP A 548 -25.38 44.61 7.47
N ARG A 549 -26.10 45.10 8.48
CA ARG A 549 -26.66 44.24 9.53
C ARG A 549 -27.57 43.14 8.97
N ALA A 550 -28.38 43.45 7.96
CA ALA A 550 -29.34 42.52 7.38
C ALA A 550 -28.63 41.39 6.62
N THR A 551 -27.69 41.71 5.73
CA THR A 551 -26.91 40.71 5.01
C THR A 551 -26.04 39.90 5.96
N PHE A 552 -25.38 40.54 6.95
CA PHE A 552 -24.56 39.83 7.94
C PHE A 552 -25.39 38.79 8.72
N SER A 553 -26.58 39.18 9.20
CA SER A 553 -27.48 38.28 9.93
C SER A 553 -27.99 37.12 9.06
N LEU A 554 -28.24 37.39 7.78
CA LEU A 554 -28.60 36.35 6.80
C LEU A 554 -27.44 35.35 6.61
N MET A 555 -26.20 35.84 6.46
CA MET A 555 -25.03 34.97 6.32
C MET A 555 -24.77 34.14 7.58
N CYS A 556 -24.97 34.73 8.75
CA CYS A 556 -24.95 34.01 10.03
C CYS A 556 -25.99 32.87 10.06
N SER A 557 -27.20 33.12 9.54
CA SER A 557 -28.26 32.12 9.44
C SER A 557 -27.89 30.94 8.51
N TYR A 558 -27.12 31.21 7.46
CA TYR A 558 -26.62 30.16 6.56
C TYR A 558 -25.64 29.18 7.23
N MET A 559 -24.95 29.55 8.31
CA MET A 559 -23.99 28.66 8.96
C MET A 559 -24.66 27.50 9.70
N GLY A 560 -25.75 27.81 10.42
CA GLY A 560 -26.42 26.91 11.38
C GLY A 560 -27.86 26.55 11.03
N ASP A 561 -28.29 26.78 9.78
CA ASP A 561 -29.70 26.63 9.35
C ASP A 561 -30.70 27.40 10.26
N ALA A 562 -30.27 28.57 10.75
CA ALA A 562 -30.99 29.41 11.73
C ALA A 562 -31.32 28.73 13.09
N MET A 563 -30.66 27.62 13.42
CA MET A 563 -30.86 26.93 14.71
C MET A 563 -29.88 27.40 15.80
N ASP A 564 -28.72 27.91 15.41
CA ASP A 564 -27.67 28.34 16.35
C ASP A 564 -27.97 29.74 16.91
N SER A 565 -27.81 29.92 18.23
CA SER A 565 -27.83 31.24 18.85
C SER A 565 -26.52 31.99 18.55
N ILE A 566 -26.62 33.21 18.02
CA ILE A 566 -25.45 33.97 17.55
C ILE A 566 -25.35 35.31 18.27
N ASP A 567 -24.18 35.57 18.84
CA ASP A 567 -23.83 36.87 19.42
C ASP A 567 -23.22 37.74 18.32
N LEU A 568 -23.94 38.79 17.92
CA LEU A 568 -23.46 39.71 16.88
C LEU A 568 -22.28 40.54 17.42
N PRO A 569 -21.11 40.52 16.75
CA PRO A 569 -19.98 41.34 17.15
C PRO A 569 -20.26 42.82 16.87
N THR A 570 -19.51 43.71 17.52
CA THR A 570 -19.55 45.14 17.20
C THR A 570 -19.13 45.38 15.75
N PRO A 571 -19.83 46.24 14.98
CA PRO A 571 -19.48 46.52 13.59
C PRO A 571 -18.07 47.11 13.50
N ALA A 572 -17.34 46.75 12.44
CA ALA A 572 -15.98 47.25 12.22
C ALA A 572 -15.98 48.75 11.89
N LEU A 573 -17.01 49.23 11.18
CA LEU A 573 -17.26 50.64 10.93
C LEU A 573 -18.56 51.02 11.61
N ILE A 574 -18.53 52.02 12.50
CA ILE A 574 -19.72 52.52 13.22
C ILE A 574 -20.30 53.76 12.53
N LYS A 575 -19.44 54.64 12.02
CA LYS A 575 -19.79 55.84 11.26
C LYS A 575 -18.99 55.86 9.95
N PRO A 576 -19.58 56.22 8.80
CA PRO A 576 -20.93 56.77 8.60
C PRO A 576 -22.07 55.73 8.64
N VAL A 577 -21.79 54.47 8.30
CA VAL A 577 -22.77 53.36 8.28
C VAL A 577 -22.21 52.18 9.07
N GLU A 578 -23.08 51.45 9.78
CA GLU A 578 -22.73 50.21 10.46
C GLU A 578 -22.41 49.10 9.46
N LEU A 579 -21.12 48.78 9.32
CA LEU A 579 -20.65 47.74 8.41
C LEU A 579 -19.77 46.72 9.14
N TRP A 580 -20.02 45.46 8.86
CA TRP A 580 -19.23 44.32 9.30
C TRP A 580 -18.32 43.85 8.18
N THR A 581 -17.12 43.41 8.53
CA THR A 581 -16.20 42.80 7.56
C THR A 581 -16.49 41.31 7.41
N GLY A 582 -16.14 40.73 6.26
CA GLY A 582 -16.23 39.27 6.13
C GLY A 582 -15.24 38.49 7.00
N LYS A 583 -14.20 39.13 7.55
CA LYS A 583 -13.34 38.54 8.58
C LYS A 583 -14.11 38.33 9.90
N GLN A 584 -14.95 39.29 10.31
CA GLN A 584 -15.81 39.14 11.49
C GLN A 584 -16.82 38.01 11.32
N LEU A 585 -17.31 37.79 10.10
CA LEU A 585 -18.19 36.66 9.79
C LEU A 585 -17.50 35.32 10.07
N PHE A 586 -16.21 35.18 9.73
CA PHE A 586 -15.42 34.00 10.06
C PHE A 586 -15.11 33.88 11.56
N SER A 587 -14.97 34.99 12.29
CA SER A 587 -14.85 34.96 13.76
C SER A 587 -16.10 34.35 14.40
N VAL A 588 -17.30 34.77 13.96
CA VAL A 588 -18.59 34.18 14.38
C VAL A 588 -18.69 32.72 13.96
N LEU A 589 -18.19 32.38 12.77
CA LEU A 589 -18.15 31.01 12.30
C LEU A 589 -17.30 30.11 13.19
N VAL A 590 -16.19 30.59 13.75
CA VAL A 590 -15.40 29.79 14.70
C VAL A 590 -16.13 29.73 16.05
N ARG A 591 -16.57 30.89 16.56
CA ARG A 591 -17.21 31.06 17.86
C ARG A 591 -18.54 31.81 17.71
N PRO A 592 -19.69 31.12 17.67
CA PRO A 592 -20.97 31.74 17.37
C PRO A 592 -21.57 32.46 18.58
N ASN A 593 -21.31 31.95 19.79
CA ASN A 593 -21.79 32.50 21.04
C ASN A 593 -20.72 32.47 22.12
N ALA A 594 -20.93 33.26 23.18
CA ALA A 594 -20.04 33.34 24.33
C ALA A 594 -19.91 31.99 25.07
N CYS A 595 -20.97 31.17 25.06
CA CYS A 595 -21.01 29.83 25.66
C CYS A 595 -20.03 28.85 25.00
N THR A 596 -19.72 29.04 23.71
CA THR A 596 -18.76 28.23 22.98
C THR A 596 -17.34 28.56 23.45
N ARG A 597 -16.73 27.65 24.21
CA ARG A 597 -15.39 27.79 24.81
C ARG A 597 -14.25 27.44 23.84
N VAL A 598 -14.32 27.94 22.61
CA VAL A 598 -13.26 27.78 21.61
C VAL A 598 -12.50 29.11 21.54
N PHE A 599 -11.26 29.12 22.02
CA PHE A 599 -10.32 30.26 21.98
C PHE A 599 -9.13 29.92 21.09
N LEU A 600 -9.33 30.05 19.79
CA LEU A 600 -8.35 29.69 18.79
C LEU A 600 -7.28 30.77 18.65
N ASN A 601 -6.01 30.35 18.64
CA ASN A 601 -4.88 31.19 18.28
C ASN A 601 -4.05 30.50 17.20
N LEU A 602 -3.83 31.18 16.08
CA LEU A 602 -3.18 30.58 14.92
C LEU A 602 -2.41 31.66 14.14
N ILE A 603 -1.20 31.28 13.69
CA ILE A 603 -0.39 32.08 12.78
C ILE A 603 -0.03 31.20 11.58
N VAL A 604 -0.47 31.59 10.39
CA VAL A 604 -0.19 30.86 9.15
C VAL A 604 0.19 31.84 8.05
N LYS A 605 1.22 31.47 7.28
CA LYS A 605 1.61 32.15 6.04
C LYS A 605 0.89 31.49 4.88
N GLU A 606 -0.03 32.22 4.25
CA GLU A 606 -0.80 31.73 3.11
C GLU A 606 0.03 31.82 1.82
N LYS A 607 -0.44 31.20 0.73
CA LYS A 607 0.31 31.12 -0.55
C LYS A 607 0.65 32.48 -1.16
N ILE A 608 -0.17 33.51 -0.91
CA ILE A 608 0.01 34.87 -1.42
C ILE A 608 0.93 35.72 -0.53
N TYR A 609 1.45 35.17 0.57
CA TYR A 609 2.33 35.90 1.48
C TYR A 609 3.61 36.33 0.77
N THR A 610 3.96 37.61 0.93
CA THR A 610 5.21 38.19 0.42
C THR A 610 6.20 38.42 1.56
N ASP A 611 6.03 39.50 2.31
CA ASP A 611 6.87 39.87 3.46
C ASP A 611 6.11 40.75 4.46
N ASN A 612 6.77 41.14 5.55
CA ASN A 612 6.27 42.05 6.61
C ASN A 612 5.10 41.51 7.47
N GLU A 613 5.04 40.20 7.71
CA GLU A 613 4.08 39.56 8.62
C GLU A 613 2.64 40.11 8.46
N THR A 614 2.03 40.65 9.51
CA THR A 614 0.66 41.20 9.51
C THR A 614 0.46 42.39 8.57
N MET A 615 1.55 43.11 8.23
CA MET A 615 1.54 44.27 7.34
C MET A 615 1.83 43.90 5.88
N CYS A 616 1.68 42.61 5.53
CA CYS A 616 1.81 42.14 4.15
C CYS A 616 0.86 42.88 3.19
N PRO A 617 1.36 43.46 2.08
CA PRO A 617 0.53 44.18 1.11
C PRO A 617 -0.60 43.33 0.53
N CYS A 618 -0.36 42.03 0.33
CA CYS A 618 -1.32 41.10 -0.25
C CYS A 618 -2.28 40.48 0.78
N ASP A 619 -2.20 40.87 2.06
CA ASP A 619 -3.01 40.26 3.13
C ASP A 619 -2.83 38.73 3.23
N GLY A 620 -1.58 38.25 3.07
CA GLY A 620 -1.24 36.82 3.07
C GLY A 620 -0.86 36.23 4.43
N TYR A 621 -0.89 37.02 5.50
CA TYR A 621 -0.53 36.57 6.84
C TYR A 621 -1.78 36.41 7.69
N VAL A 622 -2.17 35.15 7.90
CA VAL A 622 -3.37 34.78 8.66
C VAL A 622 -3.05 34.78 10.14
N TYR A 623 -3.73 35.66 10.87
CA TYR A 623 -3.57 35.80 12.32
C TYR A 623 -4.91 35.72 13.02
N PHE A 624 -5.11 34.62 13.75
CA PHE A 624 -6.24 34.45 14.67
C PHE A 624 -5.78 34.68 16.10
N ARG A 625 -6.53 35.50 16.82
CA ARG A 625 -6.35 35.73 18.26
C ARG A 625 -7.69 35.58 18.96
N ASN A 626 -7.78 34.72 19.97
CA ASN A 626 -9.01 34.48 20.73
C ASN A 626 -10.25 34.16 19.85
N SER A 627 -10.05 33.40 18.78
CA SER A 627 -11.07 33.07 17.76
C SER A 627 -11.53 34.23 16.87
N GLU A 628 -10.84 35.37 16.90
CA GLU A 628 -11.07 36.49 16.00
C GLU A 628 -10.03 36.52 14.89
N LEU A 629 -10.48 36.66 13.64
CA LEU A 629 -9.61 36.81 12.48
C LEU A 629 -9.20 38.28 12.32
N ILE A 630 -7.96 38.60 12.67
CA ILE A 630 -7.43 39.97 12.64
C ILE A 630 -6.91 40.34 11.24
N SER A 631 -6.06 39.49 10.67
CA SER A 631 -5.46 39.70 9.34
C SER A 631 -5.43 38.42 8.53
N GLY A 632 -5.34 38.55 7.21
CA GLY A 632 -5.16 37.44 6.29
C GLY A 632 -6.42 37.03 5.53
N GLN A 633 -6.24 36.60 4.29
CA GLN A 633 -7.26 35.90 3.49
C GLN A 633 -7.13 34.40 3.67
N LEU A 634 -8.26 33.71 3.86
CA LEU A 634 -8.28 32.28 4.13
C LEU A 634 -8.25 31.48 2.82
N GLY A 635 -7.15 30.76 2.60
CA GLY A 635 -6.95 29.88 1.44
C GLY A 635 -6.71 28.43 1.83
N LYS A 636 -6.09 27.69 0.89
CA LYS A 636 -5.77 26.27 1.04
C LYS A 636 -4.82 25.98 2.21
N VAL A 637 -3.86 26.84 2.53
CA VAL A 637 -2.90 26.58 3.60
C VAL A 637 -3.59 26.61 4.96
N THR A 638 -4.61 27.45 5.11
CA THR A 638 -5.38 27.58 6.35
C THR A 638 -6.55 26.58 6.45
N LEU A 639 -7.36 26.43 5.40
CA LEU A 639 -8.59 25.62 5.42
C LEU A 639 -8.50 24.31 4.63
N GLY A 640 -7.46 24.15 3.81
CA GLY A 640 -7.31 23.01 2.92
C GLY A 640 -6.54 21.83 3.55
N ASN A 641 -6.30 20.83 2.71
CA ASN A 641 -5.58 19.62 3.08
C ASN A 641 -4.05 19.79 3.02
N GLY A 642 -3.34 18.96 3.80
CA GLY A 642 -1.88 18.82 3.71
C GLY A 642 -1.06 19.80 4.55
N ASN A 643 -1.70 20.60 5.42
CA ASN A 643 -0.99 21.44 6.37
C ASN A 643 -1.29 21.06 7.82
N LYS A 644 -0.26 21.08 8.66
CA LYS A 644 -0.32 20.82 10.10
C LYS A 644 -0.72 22.05 10.91
N ASP A 645 -0.41 23.24 10.41
CA ASP A 645 -0.65 24.50 11.13
C ASP A 645 -2.01 25.14 10.77
N GLY A 646 -2.79 24.50 9.90
CA GLY A 646 -4.09 24.99 9.43
C GLY A 646 -5.18 25.01 10.51
N LEU A 647 -6.24 25.77 10.26
CA LEU A 647 -7.36 26.02 11.19
C LEU A 647 -7.93 24.74 11.79
N PHE A 648 -8.29 23.78 10.95
CA PHE A 648 -8.91 22.54 11.39
C PHE A 648 -7.97 21.67 12.23
N SER A 649 -6.67 21.77 11.99
CA SER A 649 -5.64 21.00 12.72
C SER A 649 -5.49 21.53 14.12
N VAL A 650 -5.47 22.86 14.27
CA VAL A 650 -5.44 23.50 15.58
C VAL A 650 -6.72 23.20 16.37
N LEU A 651 -7.90 23.30 15.73
CA LEU A 651 -9.18 22.96 16.37
C LEU A 651 -9.21 21.50 16.85
N LEU A 652 -8.74 20.55 16.02
CA LEU A 652 -8.67 19.13 16.36
C LEU A 652 -7.75 18.89 17.57
N ARG A 653 -6.57 19.51 17.57
CA ARG A 653 -5.55 19.36 18.63
C ARG A 653 -5.98 19.99 19.95
N ASP A 654 -6.68 21.12 19.90
CA ASP A 654 -6.95 21.95 21.06
C ASP A 654 -8.33 21.73 21.69
N TYR A 655 -9.33 21.37 20.89
CA TYR A 655 -10.76 21.37 21.25
C TYR A 655 -11.52 20.12 20.78
N ASN A 656 -10.80 19.06 20.41
CA ASN A 656 -11.31 17.76 19.94
C ASN A 656 -11.87 17.75 18.51
N SER A 657 -12.10 16.53 18.00
CA SER A 657 -12.65 16.27 16.66
C SER A 657 -14.04 16.86 16.43
N HIS A 658 -14.86 16.97 17.47
CA HIS A 658 -16.20 17.53 17.36
C HIS A 658 -16.18 19.03 16.98
N ALA A 659 -15.29 19.81 17.61
CA ALA A 659 -15.16 21.25 17.31
C ALA A 659 -14.68 21.47 15.86
N ALA A 660 -13.69 20.68 15.42
CA ALA A 660 -13.21 20.72 14.04
C ALA A 660 -14.33 20.35 13.03
N ALA A 661 -15.05 19.25 13.28
CA ALA A 661 -16.15 18.79 12.43
C ALA A 661 -17.30 19.81 12.35
N SER A 662 -17.68 20.40 13.48
CA SER A 662 -18.71 21.45 13.54
C SER A 662 -18.30 22.69 12.75
N CYS A 663 -17.05 23.13 12.87
CA CYS A 663 -16.50 24.23 12.09
C CYS A 663 -16.54 23.90 10.57
N MET A 664 -16.10 22.71 10.15
CA MET A 664 -16.15 22.28 8.74
C MET A 664 -17.58 22.30 8.19
N ASN A 665 -18.56 21.81 8.95
CA ASN A 665 -19.97 21.80 8.52
C ASN A 665 -20.50 23.24 8.32
N ARG A 666 -20.16 24.16 9.23
CA ARG A 666 -20.56 25.58 9.12
C ARG A 666 -19.90 26.26 7.91
N VAL A 667 -18.62 25.99 7.64
CA VAL A 667 -17.92 26.48 6.44
C VAL A 667 -18.59 25.96 5.17
N ALA A 668 -18.89 24.66 5.09
CA ALA A 668 -19.51 24.06 3.91
C ALA A 668 -20.87 24.69 3.59
N LYS A 669 -21.75 24.81 4.59
CA LYS A 669 -23.08 25.43 4.43
C LYS A 669 -23.03 26.91 4.07
N LEU A 670 -22.19 27.69 4.76
CA LEU A 670 -22.00 29.10 4.46
C LEU A 670 -21.50 29.29 3.03
N SER A 671 -20.44 28.57 2.66
CA SER A 671 -19.77 28.73 1.37
C SER A 671 -20.71 28.38 0.21
N ALA A 672 -21.43 27.25 0.32
CA ALA A 672 -22.33 26.78 -0.73
C ALA A 672 -23.46 27.79 -1.02
N ARG A 673 -24.03 28.42 0.02
CA ARG A 673 -25.11 29.41 -0.13
C ARG A 673 -24.59 30.78 -0.52
N TRP A 674 -23.44 31.19 0.03
CA TRP A 674 -22.84 32.49 -0.23
C TRP A 674 -22.37 32.61 -1.68
N ILE A 675 -21.64 31.62 -2.19
CA ILE A 675 -21.08 31.69 -3.56
C ILE A 675 -22.18 31.67 -4.63
N GLY A 676 -23.28 30.95 -4.38
CA GLY A 676 -24.45 30.94 -5.27
C GLY A 676 -25.14 32.30 -5.38
N ASN A 677 -25.18 33.07 -4.29
CA ASN A 677 -25.76 34.42 -4.27
C ASN A 677 -24.78 35.49 -4.77
N HIS A 678 -23.48 35.36 -4.47
CA HIS A 678 -22.46 36.29 -4.92
C HIS A 678 -22.22 36.22 -6.43
N GLY A 679 -22.26 35.01 -6.99
CA GLY A 679 -21.87 34.74 -8.36
C GLY A 679 -20.35 34.71 -8.52
N PHE A 680 -19.83 33.61 -9.06
CA PHE A 680 -18.42 33.47 -9.43
C PHE A 680 -18.37 32.68 -10.73
N SER A 681 -17.80 33.27 -11.78
CA SER A 681 -17.79 32.69 -13.12
C SER A 681 -16.43 32.91 -13.78
N ILE A 682 -16.07 32.00 -14.67
CA ILE A 682 -14.91 32.13 -15.56
C ILE A 682 -15.41 32.41 -16.97
N GLY A 683 -14.90 33.47 -17.59
CA GLY A 683 -15.20 33.86 -18.96
C GLY A 683 -14.07 33.55 -19.93
N ILE A 684 -14.30 33.82 -21.21
CA ILE A 684 -13.23 33.79 -22.22
C ILE A 684 -12.28 35.00 -22.07
N ASP A 685 -12.81 36.13 -21.61
CA ASP A 685 -12.05 37.37 -21.37
C ASP A 685 -10.97 37.19 -20.29
N ASP A 686 -11.21 36.31 -19.31
CA ASP A 686 -10.28 35.96 -18.23
C ASP A 686 -8.98 35.29 -18.71
N VAL A 687 -9.05 34.65 -19.90
CA VAL A 687 -7.93 33.95 -20.53
C VAL A 687 -7.42 34.64 -21.80
N GLN A 688 -8.03 35.76 -22.19
CA GLN A 688 -7.61 36.53 -23.34
C GLN A 688 -6.31 37.31 -23.01
N PRO A 689 -5.20 37.09 -23.74
CA PRO A 689 -3.97 37.84 -23.53
C PRO A 689 -4.14 39.29 -24.03
N GLY A 690 -3.83 40.26 -23.17
CA GLY A 690 -3.76 41.67 -23.56
C GLY A 690 -2.63 41.94 -24.58
N GLU A 691 -2.73 43.06 -25.30
CA GLU A 691 -1.78 43.42 -26.36
C GLU A 691 -0.33 43.51 -25.87
N TYR A 692 -0.13 44.12 -24.69
CA TYR A 692 1.18 44.20 -24.05
C TYR A 692 1.80 42.82 -23.81
N LEU A 693 1.00 41.86 -23.33
CA LEU A 693 1.46 40.49 -23.09
C LEU A 693 1.82 39.80 -24.40
N ASN A 694 1.03 39.98 -25.46
CA ASN A 694 1.31 39.40 -26.78
C ASN A 694 2.61 39.94 -27.38
N GLN A 695 2.87 41.25 -27.26
CA GLN A 695 4.11 41.86 -27.74
C GLN A 695 5.33 41.35 -26.96
N GLN A 696 5.25 41.32 -25.62
CA GLN A 696 6.32 40.81 -24.77
C GLN A 696 6.58 39.31 -24.99
N LYS A 697 5.51 38.52 -25.13
CA LYS A 697 5.58 37.09 -25.46
C LYS A 697 6.35 36.88 -26.76
N LYS A 698 5.96 37.57 -27.84
CA LYS A 698 6.59 37.42 -29.16
C LYS A 698 8.07 37.76 -29.09
N LYS A 699 8.41 38.91 -28.49
CA LYS A 699 9.80 39.34 -28.30
C LYS A 699 10.63 38.30 -27.55
N LYS A 700 10.11 37.73 -26.46
CA LYS A 700 10.83 36.75 -25.64
C LYS A 700 10.99 35.40 -26.31
N ILE A 701 10.00 34.95 -27.06
CA ILE A 701 10.09 33.70 -27.85
C ILE A 701 11.12 33.87 -28.96
N ASP A 702 11.11 35.01 -29.68
CA ASP A 702 12.06 35.29 -30.76
C ASP A 702 13.51 35.39 -30.23
N GLU A 703 13.71 36.05 -29.08
CA GLU A 703 15.00 36.09 -28.37
C GLU A 703 15.51 34.68 -28.03
N GLY A 704 14.66 33.84 -27.42
CA GLY A 704 15.05 32.48 -27.04
C GLY A 704 15.24 31.54 -28.23
N TYR A 705 14.49 31.74 -29.33
CA TYR A 705 14.72 31.01 -30.58
C TYR A 705 16.05 31.38 -31.21
N ARG A 706 16.44 32.67 -31.19
CA ARG A 706 17.75 33.10 -31.69
C ARG A 706 18.88 32.44 -30.91
N GLU A 707 18.81 32.43 -29.58
CA GLU A 707 19.79 31.74 -28.72
C GLU A 707 19.87 30.24 -29.03
N CYS A 708 18.73 29.56 -29.23
CA CYS A 708 18.72 28.16 -29.64
C CYS A 708 19.39 27.95 -31.01
N HIS A 709 19.16 28.84 -31.98
CA HIS A 709 19.78 28.75 -33.31
C HIS A 709 21.29 28.99 -33.24
N GLU A 710 21.76 29.90 -32.38
CA GLU A 710 23.19 30.12 -32.13
C GLU A 710 23.84 28.84 -31.59
N HIS A 711 23.25 28.19 -30.58
CA HIS A 711 23.73 26.91 -30.07
C HIS A 711 23.73 25.79 -31.11
N ILE A 712 22.69 25.69 -31.94
CA ILE A 712 22.62 24.72 -33.04
C ILE A 712 23.70 25.01 -34.07
N SER A 713 23.96 26.28 -34.41
CA SER A 713 25.04 26.65 -35.32
C SER A 713 26.42 26.31 -34.75
N SER A 714 26.67 26.57 -33.47
CA SER A 714 27.94 26.19 -32.81
C SER A 714 28.13 24.68 -32.80
N TYR A 715 27.06 23.91 -32.60
CA TYR A 715 27.08 22.45 -32.69
C TYR A 715 27.41 21.97 -34.11
N SER A 716 26.76 22.52 -35.14
CA SER A 716 27.03 22.17 -36.54
C SER A 716 28.45 22.51 -36.97
N LYS A 717 29.06 23.56 -36.39
CA LYS A 717 30.47 23.96 -36.61
C LYS A 717 31.46 23.19 -35.72
N GLY A 718 31.00 22.33 -34.82
CA GLY A 718 31.85 21.59 -33.88
C GLY A 718 32.49 22.45 -32.77
N GLN A 719 32.04 23.70 -32.58
CA GLN A 719 32.60 24.67 -31.62
C GLN A 719 31.92 24.62 -30.25
N LEU A 720 30.91 23.75 -30.06
CA LEU A 720 30.16 23.65 -28.82
C LEU A 720 30.99 23.00 -27.71
N THR A 721 31.23 23.73 -26.62
CA THR A 721 31.83 23.19 -25.40
C THR A 721 30.89 22.17 -24.75
N CYS A 722 31.40 20.96 -24.53
CA CYS A 722 30.67 19.87 -23.88
C CYS A 722 30.62 20.08 -22.37
N GLU A 723 29.45 19.85 -21.77
CA GLU A 723 29.33 19.84 -20.32
C GLU A 723 29.93 18.55 -19.73
N PRO A 724 30.46 18.58 -18.49
CA PRO A 724 31.08 17.41 -17.88
C PRO A 724 30.11 16.22 -17.81
N GLY A 725 30.53 15.07 -18.36
CA GLY A 725 29.73 13.84 -18.36
C GLY A 725 28.72 13.71 -19.51
N TYR A 726 28.66 14.67 -20.44
CA TYR A 726 27.77 14.67 -21.59
C TYR A 726 28.53 14.68 -22.92
N ASN A 727 27.96 14.04 -23.94
CA ASN A 727 28.45 14.21 -25.30
C ASN A 727 27.97 15.55 -25.90
N ALA A 728 28.55 15.97 -27.03
CA ALA A 728 28.19 17.25 -27.67
C ALA A 728 26.70 17.36 -28.01
N ALA A 729 26.06 16.27 -28.44
CA ALA A 729 24.64 16.25 -28.78
C ALA A 729 23.73 16.36 -27.54
N GLN A 730 24.08 15.68 -26.46
CA GLN A 730 23.39 15.77 -25.17
C GLN A 730 23.58 17.16 -24.58
N THR A 731 24.79 17.71 -24.63
CA THR A 731 25.06 19.09 -24.19
C THR A 731 24.18 20.10 -24.92
N LEU A 732 24.01 19.94 -26.23
CA LEU A 732 23.09 20.77 -27.01
C LEU A 732 21.65 20.64 -26.51
N GLU A 733 21.17 19.41 -26.30
CA GLU A 733 19.81 19.17 -25.78
C GLU A 733 19.60 19.78 -24.39
N LEU A 734 20.62 19.74 -23.51
CA LEU A 734 20.59 20.37 -22.19
C LEU A 734 20.43 21.87 -22.30
N LYS A 735 21.31 22.54 -23.07
CA LYS A 735 21.32 23.99 -23.23
C LYS A 735 20.00 24.47 -23.83
N ILE A 736 19.52 23.84 -24.90
CA ILE A 736 18.23 24.18 -25.51
C ILE A 736 17.08 23.98 -24.52
N THR A 737 17.01 22.84 -23.82
CA THR A 737 15.91 22.56 -22.88
C THR A 737 15.89 23.58 -21.73
N SER A 738 17.07 24.00 -21.24
CA SER A 738 17.19 25.05 -20.22
C SER A 738 16.61 26.38 -20.71
N VAL A 739 17.01 26.84 -21.90
CA VAL A 739 16.50 28.08 -22.51
C VAL A 739 14.98 28.02 -22.68
N LEU A 740 14.44 26.93 -23.23
CA LEU A 740 13.00 26.79 -23.46
C LEU A 740 12.18 26.76 -22.15
N ASN A 741 12.71 26.17 -21.08
CA ASN A 741 12.09 26.20 -19.76
C ASN A 741 12.10 27.60 -19.14
N GLN A 742 13.17 28.36 -19.36
CA GLN A 742 13.27 29.76 -18.91
C GLN A 742 12.24 30.64 -19.62
N ILE A 743 12.05 30.48 -20.95
CA ILE A 743 11.03 31.22 -21.72
C ILE A 743 9.63 31.03 -21.12
N ARG A 744 9.25 29.78 -20.81
CA ARG A 744 7.93 29.49 -20.19
C ARG A 744 7.77 30.18 -18.84
N THR A 745 8.82 30.17 -18.02
CA THR A 745 8.79 30.72 -16.67
C THR A 745 8.71 32.25 -16.69
N THR A 746 9.48 32.89 -17.56
CA THR A 746 9.44 34.35 -17.72
C THR A 746 8.12 34.82 -18.32
N ALA A 747 7.64 34.18 -19.39
CA ALA A 747 6.34 34.47 -19.98
C ALA A 747 5.19 34.28 -18.97
N GLY A 748 5.28 33.23 -18.13
CA GLY A 748 4.33 33.00 -17.04
C GLY A 748 4.34 34.10 -15.99
N ASN A 749 5.50 34.57 -15.56
CA ASN A 749 5.59 35.65 -14.57
C ASN A 749 5.04 36.98 -15.11
N VAL A 750 5.32 37.31 -16.37
CA VAL A 750 4.75 38.49 -17.03
C VAL A 750 3.23 38.36 -17.13
N CYS A 751 2.72 37.17 -17.48
CA CYS A 751 1.28 36.90 -17.49
C CYS A 751 0.65 37.15 -16.10
N MET A 752 1.22 36.59 -15.03
CA MET A 752 0.64 36.72 -13.68
C MET A 752 0.63 38.17 -13.17
N ASN A 753 1.61 38.98 -13.55
CA ASN A 753 1.69 40.39 -13.15
C ASN A 753 0.76 41.30 -13.96
N THR A 754 0.34 40.89 -15.15
CA THR A 754 -0.49 41.70 -16.06
C THR A 754 -1.99 41.44 -15.89
N LEU A 755 -2.37 40.25 -15.39
CA LEU A 755 -3.76 39.90 -15.17
C LEU A 755 -4.38 40.76 -14.07
N HIS A 756 -5.64 41.15 -14.28
CA HIS A 756 -6.40 41.93 -13.30
C HIS A 756 -6.65 41.10 -12.02
N TRP A 757 -6.64 41.76 -10.85
CA TRP A 757 -6.79 41.11 -9.54
C TRP A 757 -8.17 40.44 -9.30
N ARG A 758 -9.18 40.80 -10.10
CA ARG A 758 -10.52 40.16 -10.10
C ARG A 758 -10.61 38.94 -11.04
N ASN A 759 -9.56 38.64 -11.79
CA ASN A 759 -9.57 37.54 -12.74
C ASN A 759 -9.83 36.20 -12.03
N SER A 760 -10.83 35.44 -12.48
CA SER A 760 -11.30 34.24 -11.78
C SER A 760 -10.24 33.13 -11.67
N PRO A 761 -9.51 32.73 -12.75
CA PRO A 761 -8.40 31.78 -12.66
C PRO A 761 -7.29 32.23 -11.73
N LEU A 762 -6.99 33.55 -11.69
CA LEU A 762 -5.98 34.10 -10.79
C LEU A 762 -6.38 33.90 -9.33
N ILE A 763 -7.63 34.22 -8.98
CA ILE A 763 -8.19 34.00 -7.64
C ILE A 763 -8.14 32.52 -7.27
N MET A 764 -8.55 31.62 -8.17
CA MET A 764 -8.52 30.17 -7.93
C MET A 764 -7.10 29.65 -7.68
N SER A 765 -6.11 30.15 -8.42
CA SER A 765 -4.70 29.80 -8.23
C SER A 765 -4.12 30.37 -6.93
N GLN A 766 -4.52 31.60 -6.54
CA GLN A 766 -4.09 32.27 -5.31
C GLN A 766 -4.67 31.59 -4.06
N CYS A 767 -5.97 31.34 -4.02
CA CYS A 767 -6.62 30.64 -2.91
C CYS A 767 -6.25 29.15 -2.86
N GLY A 768 -5.82 28.57 -4.00
CA GLY A 768 -5.41 27.18 -4.11
C GLY A 768 -6.58 26.20 -4.26
N SER A 769 -7.74 26.66 -4.74
CA SER A 769 -8.91 25.81 -4.99
C SER A 769 -8.66 24.79 -6.09
N LYS A 770 -8.42 25.27 -7.33
CA LYS A 770 -8.07 24.44 -8.48
C LYS A 770 -7.23 25.25 -9.46
N GLY A 771 -6.25 24.58 -10.08
CA GLY A 771 -5.32 25.21 -11.01
C GLY A 771 -4.06 25.75 -10.33
N SER A 772 -3.07 26.07 -11.16
CA SER A 772 -1.79 26.64 -10.74
C SER A 772 -1.42 27.80 -11.64
N ALA A 773 -0.42 28.61 -11.25
CA ALA A 773 0.13 29.65 -12.10
C ALA A 773 0.63 29.10 -13.45
N ILE A 774 1.07 27.84 -13.49
CA ILE A 774 1.48 27.17 -14.73
C ILE A 774 0.27 26.96 -15.65
N ASN A 775 -0.87 26.50 -15.12
CA ASN A 775 -2.08 26.28 -15.93
C ASN A 775 -2.56 27.58 -16.58
N ILE A 776 -2.56 28.68 -15.82
CA ILE A 776 -2.93 30.02 -16.34
C ILE A 776 -1.95 30.43 -17.44
N SER A 777 -0.65 30.30 -17.19
CA SER A 777 0.39 30.60 -18.19
C SER A 777 0.21 29.78 -19.48
N GLN A 778 -0.19 28.51 -19.38
CA GLN A 778 -0.43 27.66 -20.57
C GLN A 778 -1.68 28.07 -21.36
N MET A 779 -2.74 28.51 -20.67
CA MET A 779 -3.97 28.97 -21.31
C MET A 779 -3.79 30.33 -21.99
N VAL A 780 -3.03 31.24 -21.36
CA VAL A 780 -2.93 32.66 -21.78
C VAL A 780 -1.63 32.95 -22.53
N ALA A 781 -0.48 32.58 -21.98
CA ALA A 781 0.84 32.93 -22.50
C ALA A 781 1.38 31.89 -23.50
N CYS A 782 1.89 30.74 -23.06
CA CYS A 782 2.37 29.68 -23.94
C CYS A 782 2.36 28.31 -23.26
N VAL A 783 2.10 27.25 -24.02
CA VAL A 783 2.07 25.87 -23.48
C VAL A 783 3.47 25.38 -23.09
N GLY A 784 4.48 25.67 -23.91
CA GLY A 784 5.89 25.34 -23.66
C GLY A 784 6.35 24.00 -24.25
N GLN A 785 7.54 23.54 -23.85
CA GLN A 785 8.17 22.32 -24.37
C GLN A 785 7.39 21.06 -23.94
N GLN A 786 7.02 20.23 -24.92
CA GLN A 786 6.47 18.90 -24.68
C GLN A 786 7.61 17.88 -24.57
N SER A 787 7.77 17.27 -23.41
CA SER A 787 8.77 16.22 -23.17
C SER A 787 8.14 14.84 -23.29
N VAL A 788 8.85 13.91 -23.94
CA VAL A 788 8.47 12.50 -24.02
C VAL A 788 9.61 11.62 -23.51
N GLY A 789 9.34 10.77 -22.52
CA GLY A 789 10.36 9.95 -21.85
C GLY A 789 11.50 10.77 -21.22
N GLY A 790 11.20 11.98 -20.74
CA GLY A 790 12.18 12.90 -20.14
C GLY A 790 13.13 13.58 -21.14
N ARG A 791 12.86 13.51 -22.44
CA ARG A 791 13.62 14.19 -23.50
C ARG A 791 12.67 14.97 -24.41
N ARG A 792 13.19 15.82 -25.29
CA ARG A 792 12.38 16.42 -26.37
C ARG A 792 11.90 15.33 -27.35
N ALA A 793 10.96 15.68 -28.22
CA ALA A 793 10.34 14.75 -29.16
C ALA A 793 11.40 13.91 -29.94
N PRO A 794 11.36 12.57 -29.84
CA PRO A 794 12.29 11.71 -30.56
C PRO A 794 12.02 11.74 -32.07
N ASN A 795 13.01 11.33 -32.87
CA ASN A 795 12.81 11.19 -34.31
C ASN A 795 11.93 9.96 -34.58
N GLY A 796 10.70 10.19 -35.08
CA GLY A 796 9.81 9.12 -35.54
C GLY A 796 10.06 8.70 -36.99
N PHE A 797 10.78 9.54 -37.75
CA PHE A 797 11.19 9.28 -39.14
C PHE A 797 12.72 9.36 -39.26
N ILE A 798 13.24 9.06 -40.44
CA ILE A 798 14.67 9.14 -40.77
C ILE A 798 15.20 10.54 -40.44
N ASP A 799 15.97 10.65 -39.36
CA ASP A 799 16.61 11.87 -38.86
C ASP A 799 15.70 13.10 -38.66
N ARG A 800 14.39 12.89 -38.50
CA ARG A 800 13.43 13.97 -38.21
C ARG A 800 12.24 13.47 -37.40
N THR A 801 11.54 14.40 -36.76
CA THR A 801 10.36 14.13 -35.94
C THR A 801 9.09 13.94 -36.78
N LEU A 802 8.85 14.82 -37.75
CA LEU A 802 7.72 14.81 -38.67
C LEU A 802 8.18 15.13 -40.10
N PRO A 803 7.44 14.69 -41.15
CA PRO A 803 7.77 14.99 -42.54
C PRO A 803 7.75 16.48 -42.90
N HIS A 804 7.01 17.29 -42.13
CA HIS A 804 6.89 18.74 -42.29
C HIS A 804 8.18 19.50 -41.95
N PHE A 805 9.14 18.87 -41.27
CA PHE A 805 10.41 19.48 -40.91
C PHE A 805 11.55 18.94 -41.79
N PRO A 806 12.59 19.77 -42.05
CA PRO A 806 13.80 19.33 -42.72
C PRO A 806 14.49 18.17 -41.98
N ILE A 807 15.18 17.33 -42.74
CA ILE A 807 16.03 16.26 -42.21
C ILE A 807 17.12 16.88 -41.32
N ASN A 808 17.43 16.24 -40.19
CA ASN A 808 18.38 16.71 -39.18
C ASN A 808 18.02 18.04 -38.48
N SER A 809 16.78 18.53 -38.60
CA SER A 809 16.36 19.74 -37.89
C SER A 809 16.29 19.51 -36.37
N LYS A 810 17.03 20.33 -35.62
CA LYS A 810 17.06 20.33 -34.13
C LYS A 810 16.40 21.56 -33.51
N THR A 811 15.74 22.37 -34.33
CA THR A 811 15.05 23.61 -33.93
C THR A 811 13.98 23.32 -32.87
N PRO A 812 13.63 24.30 -32.01
CA PRO A 812 12.62 24.12 -30.96
C PRO A 812 11.27 23.62 -31.50
N ALA A 813 10.75 24.24 -32.57
CA ALA A 813 9.46 23.85 -33.16
C ALA A 813 9.47 22.43 -33.75
N ALA A 814 10.56 22.02 -34.40
CA ALA A 814 10.71 20.66 -34.92
C ALA A 814 10.77 19.60 -33.81
N LYS A 815 11.10 20.00 -32.58
CA LYS A 815 11.33 19.10 -31.44
C LYS A 815 10.28 19.23 -30.34
N GLY A 816 9.11 19.78 -30.66
CA GLY A 816 7.94 19.76 -29.77
C GLY A 816 7.82 20.95 -28.82
N PHE A 817 8.46 22.08 -29.11
CA PHE A 817 8.15 23.32 -28.42
C PHE A 817 6.86 23.94 -28.96
N VAL A 818 5.91 24.19 -28.07
CA VAL A 818 4.61 24.79 -28.40
C VAL A 818 4.60 26.24 -27.96
N ALA A 819 4.67 27.16 -28.93
CA ALA A 819 4.74 28.59 -28.70
C ALA A 819 3.35 29.22 -28.47
N ASN A 820 2.32 28.60 -29.04
CA ASN A 820 0.94 29.02 -28.87
C ASN A 820 0.39 28.65 -27.49
N SER A 821 -0.60 29.42 -27.04
CA SER A 821 -1.40 29.09 -25.87
C SER A 821 -2.68 28.36 -26.28
N PHE A 822 -3.42 27.79 -25.33
CA PHE A 822 -4.72 27.19 -25.63
C PHE A 822 -5.73 28.21 -26.17
N TYR A 823 -5.64 29.47 -25.74
CA TYR A 823 -6.47 30.55 -26.26
C TYR A 823 -6.14 30.87 -27.73
N THR A 824 -4.86 31.01 -28.08
CA THR A 824 -4.46 31.30 -29.47
C THR A 824 -4.79 30.15 -30.42
N GLY A 825 -4.79 28.91 -29.92
CA GLY A 825 -4.98 27.70 -30.70
C GLY A 825 -3.65 27.11 -31.19
N LEU A 826 -3.57 25.78 -31.17
CA LEU A 826 -2.37 25.04 -31.55
C LEU A 826 -2.31 24.82 -33.07
N THR A 827 -1.12 24.95 -33.66
CA THR A 827 -0.90 24.51 -35.05
C THR A 827 -0.95 22.98 -35.15
N ALA A 828 -1.11 22.43 -36.35
CA ALA A 828 -1.22 20.97 -36.55
C ALA A 828 0.00 20.19 -36.01
N THR A 829 1.22 20.71 -36.20
CA THR A 829 2.45 20.08 -35.71
C THR A 829 2.56 20.19 -34.18
N GLU A 830 2.23 21.35 -33.59
CA GLU A 830 2.17 21.54 -32.15
C GLU A 830 1.14 20.64 -31.48
N PHE A 831 -0.05 20.53 -32.07
CA PHE A 831 -1.13 19.67 -31.58
C PHE A 831 -0.70 18.21 -31.53
N PHE A 832 0.01 17.73 -32.56
CA PHE A 832 0.54 16.37 -32.58
C PHE A 832 1.54 16.13 -31.44
N PHE A 833 2.49 17.05 -31.25
CA PHE A 833 3.47 16.93 -30.16
C PHE A 833 2.83 17.02 -28.77
N HIS A 834 1.83 17.89 -28.60
CA HIS A 834 1.07 17.98 -27.36
C HIS A 834 0.30 16.68 -27.07
N THR A 835 -0.34 16.11 -28.09
CA THR A 835 -1.05 14.83 -27.99
C THR A 835 -0.10 13.69 -27.61
N MET A 836 1.12 13.69 -28.14
CA MET A 836 2.14 12.70 -27.81
C MET A 836 2.51 12.74 -26.32
N GLY A 837 2.77 13.94 -25.77
CA GLY A 837 3.03 14.12 -24.33
C GLY A 837 1.82 13.78 -23.46
N GLY A 838 0.61 14.14 -23.89
CA GLY A 838 -0.63 13.80 -23.19
C GLY A 838 -0.88 12.29 -23.12
N ARG A 839 -0.64 11.56 -24.22
CA ARG A 839 -0.86 10.11 -24.29
C ARG A 839 0.12 9.34 -23.39
N GLU A 840 1.36 9.77 -23.27
CA GLU A 840 2.32 9.18 -22.32
C GLU A 840 1.79 9.25 -20.89
N GLY A 841 1.23 10.40 -20.46
CA GLY A 841 0.64 10.56 -19.13
C GLY A 841 -0.58 9.67 -18.86
N LEU A 842 -1.44 9.49 -19.87
CA LEU A 842 -2.59 8.59 -19.78
C LEU A 842 -2.15 7.12 -19.65
N VAL A 843 -1.18 6.69 -20.47
CA VAL A 843 -0.65 5.33 -20.42
C VAL A 843 0.06 5.05 -19.10
N ASP A 844 0.85 6.00 -18.61
CA ASP A 844 1.54 5.89 -17.32
C ASP A 844 0.56 5.69 -16.16
N THR A 845 -0.58 6.38 -16.18
CA THR A 845 -1.64 6.23 -15.18
C THR A 845 -2.22 4.81 -15.21
N ALA A 846 -2.44 4.24 -16.41
CA ALA A 846 -2.96 2.88 -16.56
C ALA A 846 -1.97 1.78 -16.15
N VAL A 847 -0.69 1.91 -16.49
CA VAL A 847 0.32 0.87 -16.18
C VAL A 847 0.73 0.90 -14.70
N LYS A 848 0.99 2.09 -14.17
CA LYS A 848 1.62 2.25 -12.84
C LYS A 848 0.66 1.93 -11.68
N THR A 849 -0.65 2.02 -11.88
CA THR A 849 -1.66 1.61 -10.89
C THR A 849 -1.59 0.12 -10.57
N ALA A 850 -1.35 -0.74 -11.57
CA ALA A 850 -1.19 -2.17 -11.36
C ALA A 850 0.10 -2.52 -10.60
N GLU A 851 1.22 -1.85 -10.93
CA GLU A 851 2.51 -2.10 -10.28
C GLU A 851 2.53 -1.66 -8.82
N THR A 852 2.00 -0.47 -8.54
CA THR A 852 1.90 0.09 -7.18
C THR A 852 0.96 -0.73 -6.30
N GLY A 853 -0.20 -1.15 -6.83
CA GLY A 853 -1.11 -2.06 -6.12
C GLY A 853 -0.46 -3.40 -5.77
N TYR A 854 0.34 -3.97 -6.68
CA TYR A 854 1.09 -5.19 -6.42
C TYR A 854 2.17 -4.99 -5.34
N MET A 855 2.90 -3.87 -5.39
CA MET A 855 3.90 -3.50 -4.40
C MET A 855 3.28 -3.33 -3.00
N SER A 856 2.21 -2.54 -2.88
CA SER A 856 1.48 -2.33 -1.62
C SER A 856 0.98 -3.66 -1.04
N ARG A 857 0.41 -4.54 -1.87
CA ARG A 857 -0.01 -5.88 -1.46
C ARG A 857 1.14 -6.76 -0.93
N ARG A 858 2.35 -6.61 -1.45
CA ARG A 858 3.51 -7.35 -0.95
C ARG A 858 3.99 -6.81 0.39
N LEU A 859 3.99 -5.49 0.55
CA LEU A 859 4.35 -4.83 1.81
C LEU A 859 3.39 -5.22 2.93
N ILE A 860 2.08 -5.17 2.70
CA ILE A 860 1.10 -5.56 3.72
C ILE A 860 1.29 -7.01 4.16
N LYS A 861 1.54 -7.94 3.23
CA LYS A 861 1.77 -9.35 3.58
C LYS A 861 3.05 -9.60 4.37
N SER A 862 4.01 -8.69 4.31
CA SER A 862 5.24 -8.79 5.11
C SER A 862 5.13 -8.13 6.47
N LEU A 863 4.19 -7.20 6.65
CA LEU A 863 4.11 -6.32 7.83
C LEU A 863 2.79 -6.45 8.60
N GLU A 864 1.81 -7.23 8.12
CA GLU A 864 0.47 -7.35 8.73
C GLU A 864 0.50 -7.89 10.17
N ASP A 865 1.50 -8.70 10.51
CA ASP A 865 1.63 -9.31 11.83
C ASP A 865 2.33 -8.42 12.87
N LEU A 866 2.83 -7.24 12.49
CA LEU A 866 3.56 -6.36 13.40
C LEU A 866 2.61 -5.46 14.18
N SER A 867 2.65 -5.58 15.50
CA SER A 867 1.86 -4.78 16.44
C SER A 867 2.69 -4.35 17.65
N VAL A 868 2.25 -3.27 18.29
CA VAL A 868 2.83 -2.78 19.55
C VAL A 868 2.23 -3.57 20.70
N HIS A 869 3.05 -4.18 21.54
CA HIS A 869 2.61 -4.89 22.74
C HIS A 869 2.55 -3.97 23.96
N TYR A 870 1.93 -4.44 25.05
CA TYR A 870 1.76 -3.67 26.29
C TYR A 870 3.07 -3.24 26.95
N ASP A 871 4.17 -3.95 26.68
CA ASP A 871 5.52 -3.61 27.11
C ASP A 871 6.21 -2.59 26.18
N GLN A 872 5.46 -1.94 25.28
CA GLN A 872 5.92 -0.95 24.30
C GLN A 872 6.87 -1.50 23.22
N THR A 873 7.05 -2.84 23.17
CA THR A 873 7.85 -3.48 22.13
C THR A 873 7.02 -3.76 20.87
N VAL A 874 7.66 -3.71 19.70
CA VAL A 874 7.06 -4.14 18.43
C VAL A 874 7.46 -5.57 18.17
N ARG A 875 6.47 -6.47 18.08
CA ARG A 875 6.72 -7.90 17.83
C ARG A 875 5.95 -8.42 16.64
N ASN A 876 6.46 -9.51 16.07
CA ASN A 876 5.76 -10.30 15.06
C ASN A 876 4.85 -11.37 15.68
N ALA A 877 4.09 -12.10 14.86
CA ALA A 877 3.21 -13.18 15.31
C ALA A 877 3.93 -14.30 16.08
N SER A 878 5.22 -14.52 15.82
CA SER A 878 6.07 -15.49 16.56
C SER A 878 6.62 -14.93 17.89
N SER A 879 6.14 -13.75 18.33
CA SER A 879 6.65 -13.02 19.51
C SER A 879 8.13 -12.61 19.43
N GLY A 880 8.72 -12.63 18.25
CA GLY A 880 10.06 -12.08 18.00
C GLY A 880 10.01 -10.56 17.99
N ILE A 881 10.89 -9.94 18.77
CA ILE A 881 11.01 -8.49 18.88
C ILE A 881 11.68 -7.95 17.61
N VAL A 882 11.05 -6.99 16.95
CA VAL A 882 11.60 -6.25 15.80
C VAL A 882 12.18 -4.91 16.25
N GLN A 883 11.46 -4.21 17.14
CA GLN A 883 11.92 -2.97 17.77
C GLN A 883 11.60 -3.02 19.27
N PHE A 884 12.53 -2.56 20.10
CA PHE A 884 12.30 -2.45 21.55
C PHE A 884 11.35 -1.31 21.90
N LEU A 885 11.40 -0.23 21.13
CA LEU A 885 10.49 0.90 21.20
C LEU A 885 10.13 1.29 19.77
N TYR A 886 8.85 1.55 19.53
CA TYR A 886 8.41 1.96 18.19
C TYR A 886 9.10 3.24 17.75
N GLY A 887 9.77 3.22 16.60
CA GLY A 887 10.42 4.43 16.03
C GLY A 887 11.56 5.02 16.88
N ASP A 888 12.06 4.29 17.88
CA ASP A 888 13.01 4.75 18.91
C ASP A 888 12.51 5.92 19.80
N ASP A 889 11.29 6.42 19.59
CA ASP A 889 10.66 7.50 20.37
C ASP A 889 9.33 7.10 21.04
N GLY A 890 8.69 6.03 20.58
CA GLY A 890 7.40 5.53 21.08
C GLY A 890 6.21 6.40 20.70
N MET A 891 6.34 7.27 19.69
CA MET A 891 5.36 8.32 19.38
C MET A 891 4.49 7.96 18.17
N ASP A 892 3.23 8.43 18.15
CA ASP A 892 2.28 8.19 17.04
C ASP A 892 2.42 9.24 15.92
N PRO A 893 2.83 8.86 14.69
CA PRO A 893 2.96 9.78 13.56
C PRO A 893 1.70 10.59 13.25
N ALA A 894 0.51 10.04 13.53
CA ALA A 894 -0.77 10.70 13.26
C ALA A 894 -1.01 11.91 14.17
N LYS A 895 -0.42 11.92 15.37
CA LYS A 895 -0.63 12.96 16.41
C LYS A 895 0.51 13.99 16.46
N MET A 896 1.49 13.93 15.54
CA MET A 896 2.66 14.82 15.52
C MET A 896 2.32 16.24 15.07
N GLU A 897 2.65 17.25 15.88
CA GLU A 897 2.27 18.63 15.61
C GLU A 897 3.22 19.39 14.68
N GLY A 898 4.53 19.22 14.88
CA GLY A 898 5.55 20.01 14.22
C GLY A 898 5.92 19.52 12.82
N LYS A 899 6.66 20.38 12.11
CA LYS A 899 7.39 20.02 10.90
C LYS A 899 8.49 19.01 11.27
N ASP A 900 8.84 18.13 10.33
CA ASP A 900 9.88 17.09 10.51
C ASP A 900 9.61 16.05 11.62
N GLY A 901 8.36 15.90 12.05
CA GLY A 901 7.98 14.85 13.01
C GLY A 901 8.19 15.23 14.48
N ILE A 902 8.35 16.53 14.78
CA ILE A 902 8.43 16.99 16.18
C ILE A 902 7.06 16.81 16.87
N PRO A 903 7.01 16.28 18.11
CA PRO A 903 5.75 15.97 18.76
C PRO A 903 4.92 17.22 19.09
N LEU A 904 5.53 18.32 19.51
CA LEU A 904 4.83 19.54 19.97
C LEU A 904 5.28 20.77 19.20
N ASN A 905 4.33 21.66 18.90
CA ASN A 905 4.62 23.03 18.46
C ASN A 905 4.59 23.97 19.68
N LEU A 906 5.75 24.16 20.32
CA LEU A 906 5.86 24.94 21.56
C LEU A 906 5.47 26.42 21.40
N SER A 907 5.78 27.04 20.27
CA SER A 907 5.46 28.46 20.05
C SER A 907 3.95 28.67 19.99
N GLN A 908 3.23 27.80 19.31
CA GLN A 908 1.77 27.86 19.21
C GLN A 908 1.09 27.52 20.54
N LEU A 909 1.57 26.49 21.24
CA LEU A 909 1.05 26.12 22.55
C LEU A 909 1.24 27.26 23.56
N PHE A 910 2.39 27.94 23.53
CA PHE A 910 2.64 29.10 24.38
C PHE A 910 1.65 30.23 24.08
N MET A 911 1.38 30.56 22.80
CA MET A 911 0.36 31.55 22.44
C MET A 911 -1.03 31.20 22.97
N LYS A 912 -1.42 29.93 22.91
CA LYS A 912 -2.68 29.46 23.48
C LYS A 912 -2.75 29.71 24.99
N VAL A 913 -1.68 29.41 25.72
CA VAL A 913 -1.64 29.62 27.17
C VAL A 913 -1.70 31.10 27.52
N MET A 914 -0.96 31.94 26.81
CA MET A 914 -1.00 33.40 26.98
C MET A 914 -2.40 33.98 26.74
N ALA A 915 -3.14 33.42 25.78
CA ALA A 915 -4.53 33.80 25.50
C ALA A 915 -5.53 33.30 26.56
N THR A 916 -5.37 32.06 27.02
CA THR A 916 -6.30 31.42 27.97
C THR A 916 -6.12 31.97 29.38
N CYS A 917 -4.88 32.29 29.76
CA CYS A 917 -4.52 32.92 31.02
C CYS A 917 -4.05 34.35 30.75
N PRO A 918 -4.96 35.34 30.61
CA PRO A 918 -4.56 36.71 30.34
C PRO A 918 -3.72 37.27 31.49
N HIS A 919 -2.70 38.03 31.11
CA HIS A 919 -1.75 38.64 32.03
C HIS A 919 -2.44 39.68 32.91
N ARG A 920 -2.32 39.55 34.25
CA ARG A 920 -2.55 40.68 35.16
C ARG A 920 -1.22 41.42 35.28
N VAL A 921 -1.22 42.70 34.91
CA VAL A 921 -0.03 43.55 34.65
C VAL A 921 0.98 43.62 35.81
N LEU A 922 0.66 43.12 37.00
CA LEU A 922 1.49 43.21 38.21
C LEU A 922 2.20 41.89 38.59
N ASP A 923 2.00 40.77 37.87
CA ASP A 923 2.54 39.45 38.21
C ASP A 923 3.52 38.91 37.14
N THR A 924 4.63 39.61 36.86
CA THR A 924 5.71 39.10 35.97
C THR A 924 6.86 38.49 36.76
N LEU A 925 7.30 37.30 36.36
CA LEU A 925 8.45 36.62 36.96
C LEU A 925 9.78 37.19 36.50
N SER A 926 10.79 37.12 37.39
CA SER A 926 12.18 37.39 37.01
C SER A 926 12.77 36.25 36.15
N PRO A 927 13.74 36.54 35.27
CA PRO A 927 14.47 35.52 34.49
C PRO A 927 15.00 34.34 35.33
N SER A 928 15.43 34.61 36.56
CA SER A 928 15.92 33.62 37.53
C SER A 928 14.82 32.73 38.09
N GLU A 929 13.66 33.31 38.44
CA GLU A 929 12.50 32.56 38.93
C GLU A 929 11.93 31.62 37.87
N ILE A 930 11.92 32.04 36.60
CA ILE A 930 11.47 31.20 35.48
C ILE A 930 12.33 29.93 35.38
N LEU A 931 13.65 30.07 35.52
CA LEU A 931 14.58 28.94 35.49
C LEU A 931 14.40 28.03 36.71
N GLN A 932 14.21 28.60 37.91
CA GLN A 932 13.93 27.82 39.12
C GLN A 932 12.64 27.01 38.99
N ILE A 933 11.52 27.62 38.58
CA ILE A 933 10.24 26.93 38.40
C ILE A 933 10.34 25.83 37.34
N MET A 934 11.13 26.06 36.28
CA MET A 934 11.39 25.07 35.25
C MET A 934 12.20 23.89 35.81
N ASP A 935 13.31 24.15 36.50
CA ASP A 935 14.18 23.12 37.07
C ASP A 935 13.44 22.27 38.13
N ASP A 936 12.63 22.93 38.97
CA ASP A 936 11.74 22.27 39.94
C ASP A 936 10.72 21.35 39.27
N ARG A 937 10.23 21.71 38.07
CA ARG A 937 9.31 20.86 37.30
C ARG A 937 10.02 19.73 36.58
N LEU A 938 11.23 19.98 36.07
CA LEU A 938 12.05 19.02 35.32
C LEU A 938 12.65 17.90 36.19
N SER A 939 12.83 18.18 37.49
CA SER A 939 13.36 17.24 38.48
C SER A 939 12.33 16.19 38.94
N LYS A 940 11.04 16.36 38.62
CA LYS A 940 9.98 15.42 38.99
C LYS A 940 10.06 14.11 38.19
N HIS A 941 9.57 13.03 38.82
CA HIS A 941 9.66 11.66 38.28
C HIS A 941 8.95 11.48 36.94
N ASP A 942 7.83 12.16 36.70
CA ASP A 942 7.08 12.09 35.43
C ASP A 942 7.89 12.58 34.22
N MET A 943 8.87 13.45 34.48
CA MET A 943 9.81 13.91 33.47
C MET A 943 10.99 12.94 33.29
N SER A 944 11.22 11.95 34.15
CA SER A 944 12.33 10.99 33.95
C SER A 944 12.10 10.11 32.71
N PRO A 945 13.15 9.48 32.14
CA PRO A 945 13.00 8.48 31.07
C PRO A 945 12.08 7.33 31.48
N GLU A 946 12.11 6.95 32.77
CA GLU A 946 11.25 5.93 33.38
C GLU A 946 9.81 6.43 33.55
N GLY A 947 9.61 7.71 33.84
CA GLY A 947 8.33 8.41 33.81
C GLY A 947 7.78 8.59 32.38
N GLY A 948 8.61 8.32 31.37
CA GLY A 948 8.20 8.23 29.98
C GLY A 948 8.41 9.49 29.15
N CYS A 949 9.22 10.45 29.62
CA CYS A 949 9.66 11.60 28.83
C CYS A 949 11.10 11.41 28.32
N SER A 950 11.35 11.66 27.03
CA SER A 950 12.70 11.50 26.47
C SER A 950 13.65 12.63 26.90
N ALA A 951 14.95 12.34 26.97
CA ALA A 951 15.97 13.35 27.24
C ALA A 951 15.99 14.46 26.16
N ALA A 952 15.70 14.11 24.91
CA ALA A 952 15.57 15.06 23.81
C ALA A 952 14.40 16.04 24.02
N PHE A 953 13.27 15.56 24.55
CA PHE A 953 12.12 16.41 24.86
C PHE A 953 12.43 17.41 25.99
N LYS A 954 13.12 16.96 27.05
CA LYS A 954 13.60 17.86 28.11
C LYS A 954 14.46 18.98 27.54
N LYS A 955 15.46 18.62 26.72
CA LYS A 955 16.35 19.59 26.10
C LYS A 955 15.58 20.59 25.23
N LEU A 956 14.64 20.12 24.42
CA LEU A 956 13.80 20.98 23.57
C LEU A 956 12.96 21.97 24.38
N LEU A 957 12.40 21.54 25.51
CA LEU A 957 11.66 22.40 26.42
C LEU A 957 12.57 23.45 27.08
N THR A 958 13.73 23.02 27.58
CA THR A 958 14.74 23.90 28.19
C THR A 958 15.25 24.94 27.20
N ASP A 959 15.59 24.53 25.97
CA ASP A 959 16.07 25.41 24.90
C ASP A 959 15.00 26.47 24.54
N PHE A 960 13.72 26.08 24.48
CA PHE A 960 12.63 27.00 24.21
C PHE A 960 12.43 28.02 25.33
N VAL A 961 12.39 27.60 26.60
CA VAL A 961 12.25 28.51 27.74
C VAL A 961 13.46 29.45 27.82
N ASN A 962 14.67 28.93 27.62
CA ASN A 962 15.90 29.73 27.55
C ASN A 962 15.84 30.80 26.46
N SER A 963 15.32 30.46 25.27
CA SER A 963 15.15 31.44 24.19
C SER A 963 14.22 32.60 24.59
N ARG A 964 13.18 32.31 25.39
CA ARG A 964 12.25 33.32 25.92
C ARG A 964 12.88 34.15 27.02
N VAL A 965 13.68 33.55 27.89
CA VAL A 965 14.46 34.25 28.91
C VAL A 965 15.48 35.20 28.26
N VAL A 966 16.15 34.78 27.19
CA VAL A 966 17.05 35.64 26.40
C VAL A 966 16.28 36.81 25.78
N LEU A 967 15.09 36.56 25.21
CA LEU A 967 14.24 37.62 24.68
C LEU A 967 13.87 38.63 25.78
N MET A 968 13.46 38.16 26.96
CA MET A 968 13.16 39.03 28.11
C MET A 968 14.36 39.88 28.53
N ARG A 969 15.56 39.28 28.65
CA ARG A 969 16.80 40.02 28.96
C ARG A 969 17.13 41.07 27.90
N ASN A 970 16.97 40.73 26.62
CA ASN A 970 17.21 41.65 25.52
C ASN A 970 16.19 42.81 25.53
N THR A 971 14.92 42.55 25.82
CA THR A 971 13.89 43.59 25.95
C THR A 971 14.22 44.53 27.13
N ARG A 972 14.62 43.98 28.28
CA ARG A 972 15.01 44.76 29.46
C ARG A 972 16.22 45.65 29.20
N ARG A 973 17.25 45.10 28.53
CA ARG A 973 18.43 45.88 28.09
C ARG A 973 18.07 46.96 27.09
N ALA A 974 17.24 46.65 26.10
CA ALA A 974 16.80 47.61 25.09
C ALA A 974 15.99 48.77 25.68
N LEU A 975 15.23 48.50 26.76
CA LEU A 975 14.46 49.50 27.50
C LEU A 975 15.26 50.16 28.65
N LYS A 976 16.56 49.85 28.78
CA LYS A 976 17.47 50.38 29.83
C LYS A 976 16.95 50.20 31.27
N LEU A 977 16.19 49.13 31.52
CA LEU A 977 15.63 48.83 32.85
C LEU A 977 16.66 48.29 33.86
N ASP A 978 17.88 48.01 33.41
CA ASP A 978 18.98 47.51 34.23
C ASP A 978 20.05 48.62 34.51
N GLU A 979 19.83 49.87 34.08
CA GLU A 979 20.69 51.04 34.37
C GLU A 979 20.06 51.91 35.47
N ASP A 980 20.81 52.24 36.54
CA ASP A 980 20.32 53.04 37.68
C ASP A 980 20.09 54.52 37.31
N HIS A 981 18.85 54.88 36.95
CA HIS A 981 18.43 56.27 36.77
C HIS A 981 17.18 56.63 37.61
N THR A 982 17.16 57.89 38.05
CA THR A 982 16.57 58.42 39.29
C THR A 982 15.12 58.95 39.21
N GLU A 983 14.27 58.44 38.30
CA GLU A 983 12.87 58.89 38.19
C GLU A 983 11.84 57.75 38.29
N GLN A 984 11.21 57.61 39.47
CA GLN A 984 10.32 56.49 39.85
C GLN A 984 9.02 56.34 39.00
N LYS A 985 8.57 57.38 38.27
CA LYS A 985 7.33 57.31 37.49
C LYS A 985 7.51 56.67 36.10
N ASP A 986 8.62 56.96 35.42
CA ASP A 986 8.92 56.40 34.09
C ASP A 986 9.35 54.93 34.13
N ILE A 987 9.93 54.49 35.25
CA ILE A 987 10.25 53.08 35.52
C ILE A 987 8.97 52.24 35.53
N SER A 988 7.89 52.72 36.17
CA SER A 988 6.62 51.97 36.25
C SER A 988 5.91 51.79 34.90
N LEU A 989 6.08 52.73 33.97
CA LEU A 989 5.52 52.66 32.62
C LEU A 989 6.37 51.79 31.69
N THR A 990 7.69 51.93 31.77
CA THR A 990 8.65 51.12 30.98
C THR A 990 8.64 49.66 31.43
N GLU A 991 8.46 49.37 32.73
CA GLU A 991 8.23 48.02 33.24
C GLU A 991 6.92 47.41 32.74
N ARG A 992 5.82 48.19 32.68
CA ARG A 992 4.56 47.71 32.09
C ARG A 992 4.71 47.42 30.59
N ILE A 993 5.48 48.24 29.86
CA ILE A 993 5.76 48.02 28.44
C ILE A 993 6.60 46.75 28.27
N ALA A 994 7.64 46.56 29.08
CA ALA A 994 8.44 45.34 29.07
C ALA A 994 7.59 44.09 29.40
N ALA A 995 6.73 44.19 30.42
CA ALA A 995 5.79 43.14 30.82
C ALA A 995 4.80 42.79 29.69
N ASN A 996 4.31 43.77 28.94
CA ASN A 996 3.42 43.53 27.79
C ASN A 996 4.13 42.91 26.59
N ILE A 997 5.42 43.20 26.38
CA ILE A 997 6.20 42.68 25.24
C ILE A 997 6.67 41.25 25.51
N SER A 998 7.25 40.99 26.69
CA SER A 998 7.92 39.72 26.98
C SER A 998 7.63 39.14 28.37
N GLY A 999 6.76 39.76 29.17
CA GLY A 999 6.40 39.30 30.51
C GLY A 999 5.71 37.94 30.52
N ILE A 1000 6.10 37.08 31.48
CA ILE A 1000 5.53 35.76 31.72
C ILE A 1000 5.09 35.70 33.17
N SER A 1001 3.83 35.31 33.41
CA SER A 1001 3.31 35.07 34.76
C SER A 1001 3.57 33.64 35.23
N SER A 1002 3.65 33.44 36.54
CA SER A 1002 3.82 32.11 37.15
C SER A 1002 2.76 31.12 36.71
N LYS A 1003 1.49 31.53 36.68
CA LYS A 1003 0.37 30.68 36.25
C LYS A 1003 0.48 30.29 34.79
N GLN A 1004 0.88 31.21 33.89
CA GLN A 1004 1.10 30.89 32.48
C GLN A 1004 2.23 29.86 32.31
N LEU A 1005 3.34 30.04 33.02
CA LEU A 1005 4.46 29.11 32.94
C LEU A 1005 4.07 27.71 33.45
N GLN A 1006 3.41 27.61 34.61
CA GLN A 1006 2.93 26.33 35.15
C GLN A 1006 1.95 25.63 34.20
N VAL A 1007 0.93 26.35 33.73
CA VAL A 1007 -0.07 25.80 32.79
C VAL A 1007 0.58 25.41 31.46
N PHE A 1008 1.58 26.14 31.00
CA PHE A 1008 2.34 25.77 29.79
C PHE A 1008 3.12 24.47 29.99
N LEU A 1009 3.89 24.36 31.08
CA LEU A 1009 4.68 23.17 31.38
C LEU A 1009 3.78 21.93 31.56
N ASP A 1010 2.71 22.02 32.34
CA ASP A 1010 1.80 20.89 32.56
C ASP A 1010 1.07 20.48 31.26
N ASN A 1011 0.68 21.45 30.42
CA ASN A 1011 0.10 21.14 29.11
C ASN A 1011 1.10 20.48 28.15
N CYS A 1012 2.36 20.93 28.13
CA CYS A 1012 3.42 20.31 27.34
C CYS A 1012 3.57 18.83 27.72
N ILE A 1013 3.65 18.54 29.01
CA ILE A 1013 3.83 17.18 29.54
C ILE A 1013 2.61 16.31 29.23
N SER A 1014 1.41 16.79 29.57
CA SER A 1014 0.16 16.05 29.32
C SER A 1014 -0.02 15.72 27.84
N ARG A 1015 0.22 16.69 26.94
CA ARG A 1015 0.14 16.47 25.48
C ARG A 1015 1.21 15.52 24.96
N TYR A 1016 2.41 15.53 25.53
CA TYR A 1016 3.47 14.62 25.14
C TYR A 1016 3.07 13.16 25.45
N HIS A 1017 2.55 12.88 26.65
CA HIS A 1017 2.08 11.54 27.01
C HIS A 1017 0.92 11.05 26.14
N PHE A 1018 -0.03 11.92 25.80
CA PHE A 1018 -1.17 11.56 24.94
C PHE A 1018 -0.78 11.18 23.50
N LYS A 1019 0.42 11.59 23.06
CA LYS A 1019 0.95 11.34 21.71
C LYS A 1019 1.71 10.04 21.56
N LYS A 1020 1.91 9.29 22.65
CA LYS A 1020 2.49 7.96 22.57
C LYS A 1020 1.61 7.04 21.74
N VAL A 1021 2.25 6.10 21.05
CA VAL A 1021 1.53 5.08 20.29
C VAL A 1021 0.72 4.20 21.24
N GLU A 1022 -0.52 3.93 20.86
CA GLU A 1022 -1.41 3.08 21.65
C GLU A 1022 -1.00 1.61 21.50
N THR A 1023 -1.03 0.87 22.62
CA THR A 1023 -0.73 -0.56 22.65
C THR A 1023 -1.80 -1.33 21.88
N GLY A 1024 -1.41 -2.35 21.14
CA GLY A 1024 -2.30 -3.11 20.24
C GLY A 1024 -2.44 -2.49 18.85
N ALA A 1025 -1.86 -1.31 18.59
CA ALA A 1025 -1.87 -0.71 17.27
C ALA A 1025 -1.16 -1.59 16.22
N ALA A 1026 -1.84 -1.86 15.10
CA ALA A 1026 -1.31 -2.60 13.95
C ALA A 1026 -0.37 -1.72 13.10
N ILE A 1027 0.74 -1.27 13.69
CA ILE A 1027 1.67 -0.31 13.08
C ILE A 1027 2.29 -0.81 11.78
N GLY A 1028 2.43 -2.13 11.60
CA GLY A 1028 3.02 -2.68 10.39
C GLY A 1028 2.10 -2.54 9.18
N ALA A 1029 0.80 -2.75 9.39
CA ALA A 1029 -0.21 -2.52 8.36
C ALA A 1029 -0.32 -1.04 7.98
N ILE A 1030 -0.29 -0.15 8.98
CA ILE A 1030 -0.29 1.30 8.78
C ILE A 1030 0.97 1.73 8.00
N GLY A 1031 2.15 1.27 8.42
CA GLY A 1031 3.41 1.57 7.75
C GLY A 1031 3.45 1.07 6.30
N ALA A 1032 2.95 -0.14 6.04
CA ALA A 1032 2.86 -0.69 4.69
C ALA A 1032 2.02 0.18 3.75
N GLN A 1033 0.87 0.66 4.23
CA GLN A 1033 -0.01 1.54 3.45
C GLN A 1033 0.60 2.93 3.27
N SER A 1034 1.19 3.52 4.31
CA SER A 1034 1.84 4.83 4.27
C SER A 1034 3.03 4.90 3.31
N ILE A 1035 3.71 3.77 3.03
CA ILE A 1035 4.75 3.66 2.00
C ILE A 1035 4.14 3.36 0.62
N GLY A 1036 3.11 2.51 0.58
CA GLY A 1036 2.46 2.07 -0.66
C GLY A 1036 1.69 3.18 -1.38
N GLU A 1037 0.93 4.00 -0.65
CA GLU A 1037 0.07 5.06 -1.19
C GLU A 1037 0.88 6.14 -1.95
N PRO A 1038 1.96 6.73 -1.39
CA PRO A 1038 2.80 7.70 -2.12
C PRO A 1038 3.47 7.13 -3.37
N GLY A 1039 3.63 5.80 -3.46
CA GLY A 1039 4.12 5.15 -4.67
C GLY A 1039 3.26 5.47 -5.89
N THR A 1040 1.95 5.64 -5.72
CA THR A 1040 1.01 6.06 -6.79
C THR A 1040 1.14 7.53 -7.18
N GLN A 1041 1.59 8.39 -6.25
CA GLN A 1041 1.73 9.84 -6.46
C GLN A 1041 3.12 10.22 -6.98
N MET A 1042 4.18 9.54 -6.53
CA MET A 1042 5.56 9.76 -6.99
C MET A 1042 5.73 9.44 -8.48
N THR A 1043 4.90 8.57 -9.02
CA THR A 1043 4.85 8.27 -10.45
C THR A 1043 4.26 9.38 -11.30
N LEU A 1044 3.46 10.27 -10.70
CA LEU A 1044 2.88 11.45 -11.34
C LEU A 1044 3.81 12.67 -11.17
N LYS A 1045 4.46 12.86 -10.02
CA LYS A 1045 5.37 14.01 -9.81
C LYS A 1045 6.63 13.99 -10.69
N THR A 1046 7.04 12.83 -11.21
CA THR A 1046 8.08 12.76 -12.25
C THR A 1046 7.71 13.55 -13.52
N PHE A 1047 6.42 13.83 -13.79
CA PHE A 1047 6.00 14.69 -14.91
C PHE A 1047 6.45 16.15 -14.79
N HIS A 1048 6.44 16.72 -13.57
CA HIS A 1048 6.74 18.15 -13.38
C HIS A 1048 8.24 18.45 -13.32
N PHE A 1049 9.07 17.43 -13.09
CA PHE A 1049 10.53 17.54 -13.00
C PHE A 1049 11.28 16.82 -14.13
N ALA A 1050 10.56 16.21 -15.09
CA ALA A 1050 11.11 15.64 -16.31
C ALA A 1050 11.66 16.73 -17.23
N GLY A 1051 12.85 17.23 -16.90
CA GLY A 1051 13.50 18.34 -17.60
C GLY A 1051 14.76 18.84 -16.91
N VAL A 1052 14.98 18.50 -15.63
CA VAL A 1052 16.27 18.71 -14.97
C VAL A 1052 17.13 17.49 -15.25
N ALA A 1053 17.89 17.58 -16.33
CA ALA A 1053 18.83 16.55 -16.75
C ALA A 1053 20.06 16.53 -15.83
N SER A 1054 19.82 16.07 -14.61
CA SER A 1054 20.84 15.42 -13.80
C SER A 1054 20.89 13.94 -14.22
N MET A 1055 22.04 13.29 -14.00
CA MET A 1055 22.33 11.89 -14.35
C MET A 1055 21.09 10.99 -14.25
N ASN A 1056 20.91 10.03 -15.18
CA ASN A 1056 19.76 9.12 -15.26
C ASN A 1056 19.61 8.21 -14.02
N VAL A 1057 19.40 8.77 -12.83
CA VAL A 1057 19.19 8.03 -11.59
C VAL A 1057 17.80 7.44 -11.63
N THR A 1058 17.69 6.15 -11.39
CA THR A 1058 16.39 5.51 -11.20
C THR A 1058 15.72 6.11 -9.96
N LEU A 1059 14.65 6.89 -10.17
CA LEU A 1059 13.83 7.49 -9.11
C LEU A 1059 12.42 6.90 -9.09
N GLY A 1060 11.68 7.15 -8.02
CA GLY A 1060 10.29 6.73 -7.86
C GLY A 1060 10.12 5.23 -7.59
N VAL A 1061 9.02 4.65 -8.10
CA VAL A 1061 8.59 3.28 -7.81
C VAL A 1061 9.62 2.19 -8.19
N PRO A 1062 10.32 2.25 -9.34
CA PRO A 1062 11.33 1.26 -9.68
C PRO A 1062 12.45 1.17 -8.63
N ARG A 1063 12.88 2.32 -8.10
CA ARG A 1063 13.91 2.37 -7.06
C ARG A 1063 13.45 1.78 -5.74
N ILE A 1064 12.23 2.12 -5.33
CA ILE A 1064 11.60 1.55 -4.12
C ILE A 1064 11.49 0.02 -4.26
N ARG A 1065 11.12 -0.47 -5.45
CA ARG A 1065 11.06 -1.91 -5.75
C ARG A 1065 12.43 -2.58 -5.64
N GLU A 1066 13.50 -1.95 -6.11
CA GLU A 1066 14.87 -2.47 -5.95
C GLU A 1066 15.26 -2.60 -4.47
N ILE A 1067 14.95 -1.57 -3.67
CA ILE A 1067 15.24 -1.52 -2.24
C ILE A 1067 14.46 -2.61 -1.49
N ILE A 1068 13.13 -2.69 -1.68
CA ILE A 1068 12.27 -3.66 -0.99
C ILE A 1068 12.62 -5.10 -1.37
N ASN A 1069 12.99 -5.35 -2.63
CA ASN A 1069 13.40 -6.69 -3.06
C ASN A 1069 14.82 -7.06 -2.63
N ALA A 1070 15.59 -6.14 -2.04
CA ALA A 1070 17.01 -6.29 -1.78
C ALA A 1070 17.75 -6.85 -3.01
N ALA A 1071 17.52 -6.23 -4.18
CA ALA A 1071 18.04 -6.71 -5.44
C ALA A 1071 19.57 -6.66 -5.46
N LYS A 1072 20.23 -7.77 -5.83
CA LYS A 1072 21.71 -7.84 -5.91
C LYS A 1072 22.29 -6.95 -7.00
N ASN A 1073 21.59 -6.83 -8.13
CA ASN A 1073 22.00 -6.02 -9.26
C ASN A 1073 21.04 -4.85 -9.39
N ILE A 1074 21.46 -3.67 -8.94
CA ILE A 1074 20.68 -2.42 -9.04
C ILE A 1074 21.03 -1.68 -10.32
N LYS A 1075 20.05 -0.96 -10.88
CA LYS A 1075 20.32 -0.01 -11.96
C LYS A 1075 20.98 1.24 -11.37
N THR A 1076 22.02 1.74 -12.04
CA THR A 1076 22.74 2.99 -11.68
C THR A 1076 23.23 3.03 -10.22
N PRO A 1077 24.16 2.15 -9.80
CA PRO A 1077 24.82 2.29 -8.51
C PRO A 1077 25.72 3.53 -8.51
N ILE A 1078 25.44 4.48 -7.60
CA ILE A 1078 26.26 5.68 -7.41
C ILE A 1078 26.99 5.57 -6.06
N ILE A 1079 28.30 5.79 -6.07
CA ILE A 1079 29.13 5.84 -4.88
C ILE A 1079 29.61 7.28 -4.71
N THR A 1080 29.21 7.92 -3.61
CA THR A 1080 29.70 9.25 -3.25
C THR A 1080 30.92 9.11 -2.35
N ALA A 1081 32.11 9.38 -2.88
CA ALA A 1081 33.36 9.39 -2.13
C ALA A 1081 33.73 10.83 -1.74
N LYS A 1082 33.95 11.09 -0.45
CA LYS A 1082 34.48 12.38 0.02
C LYS A 1082 36.00 12.39 -0.14
N LEU A 1083 36.54 13.43 -0.77
CA LEU A 1083 37.98 13.64 -0.90
C LEU A 1083 38.55 14.22 0.40
N LEU A 1084 39.80 13.88 0.73
CA LEU A 1084 40.53 14.48 1.87
C LEU A 1084 40.88 15.95 1.60
N SER A 1085 41.20 16.27 0.35
CA SER A 1085 41.46 17.62 -0.12
C SER A 1085 40.39 17.98 -1.14
N ASP A 1086 39.41 18.79 -0.72
CA ASP A 1086 38.29 19.26 -1.53
C ASP A 1086 38.63 20.52 -2.35
N ARG A 1087 39.68 21.25 -1.97
CA ARG A 1087 40.09 22.51 -2.60
C ARG A 1087 40.97 22.36 -3.84
N ASP A 1088 41.67 21.23 -3.99
CA ASP A 1088 42.60 21.04 -5.11
C ASP A 1088 42.01 20.16 -6.22
N ALA A 1089 41.74 20.78 -7.36
CA ALA A 1089 41.22 20.11 -8.56
C ALA A 1089 42.22 19.10 -9.16
N LEU A 1090 43.52 19.31 -8.96
CA LEU A 1090 44.55 18.40 -9.46
C LEU A 1090 44.54 17.09 -8.66
N SER A 1091 44.51 17.19 -7.33
CA SER A 1091 44.30 16.05 -6.44
C SER A 1091 43.02 15.29 -6.76
N ALA A 1092 41.90 15.98 -7.00
CA ALA A 1092 40.65 15.35 -7.41
C ALA A 1092 40.78 14.59 -8.73
N SER A 1093 41.52 15.13 -9.70
CA SER A 1093 41.76 14.51 -11.01
C SER A 1093 42.64 13.26 -10.91
N ILE A 1094 43.68 13.29 -10.07
CA ILE A 1094 44.55 12.12 -9.80
C ILE A 1094 43.74 10.98 -9.17
N VAL A 1095 42.92 11.30 -8.16
CA VAL A 1095 42.06 10.31 -7.49
C VAL A 1095 41.03 9.76 -8.46
N LYS A 1096 40.39 10.62 -9.28
CA LYS A 1096 39.46 10.21 -10.33
C LYS A 1096 40.11 9.23 -11.30
N GLY A 1097 41.28 9.58 -11.87
CA GLY A 1097 42.01 8.72 -12.81
C GLY A 1097 42.50 7.40 -12.21
N SER A 1098 42.63 7.33 -10.88
CA SER A 1098 42.99 6.08 -10.17
C SER A 1098 41.81 5.14 -9.92
N ILE A 1099 40.58 5.66 -9.93
CA ILE A 1099 39.34 4.89 -9.66
C ILE A 1099 38.59 4.58 -10.96
N GLU A 1100 38.64 5.49 -11.93
CA GLU A 1100 37.99 5.34 -13.23
C GLU A 1100 38.60 4.16 -13.98
N LYS A 1101 37.74 3.24 -14.42
CA LYS A 1101 38.17 2.07 -15.18
C LYS A 1101 38.60 2.52 -16.57
N THR A 1102 39.89 2.44 -16.84
CA THR A 1102 40.46 2.65 -18.16
C THR A 1102 40.72 1.32 -18.86
N VAL A 1103 40.43 1.25 -20.16
CA VAL A 1103 40.72 0.05 -20.97
C VAL A 1103 41.97 0.27 -21.81
N LEU A 1104 42.67 -0.82 -22.17
CA LEU A 1104 43.90 -0.74 -22.95
C LEU A 1104 43.71 0.03 -24.27
N GLY A 1105 42.53 -0.05 -24.90
CA GLY A 1105 42.23 0.68 -26.13
C GLY A 1105 42.14 2.20 -25.96
N GLU A 1106 41.87 2.71 -24.76
CA GLU A 1106 41.84 4.17 -24.48
C GLU A 1106 43.25 4.72 -24.25
N VAL A 1107 44.19 3.87 -23.83
CA VAL A 1107 45.56 4.23 -23.47
C VAL A 1107 46.56 3.90 -24.59
N ALA A 1108 46.23 2.94 -25.46
CA ALA A 1108 47.04 2.55 -26.60
C ALA A 1108 46.81 3.48 -27.80
N LYS A 1109 47.89 4.07 -28.32
CA LYS A 1109 47.91 4.79 -29.59
C LYS A 1109 47.63 3.86 -30.78
N ALA A 1110 48.13 2.62 -30.73
CA ALA A 1110 47.87 1.61 -31.74
C ALA A 1110 48.11 0.19 -31.19
N ILE A 1111 47.30 -0.77 -31.65
CA ILE A 1111 47.50 -2.20 -31.44
C ILE A 1111 47.65 -2.84 -32.82
N GLN A 1112 48.84 -3.37 -33.13
CA GLN A 1112 49.19 -3.87 -34.46
C GLN A 1112 49.64 -5.33 -34.38
N ILE A 1113 49.23 -6.14 -35.35
CA ILE A 1113 49.75 -7.50 -35.53
C ILE A 1113 50.94 -7.41 -36.46
N VAL A 1114 52.14 -7.71 -35.95
CA VAL A 1114 53.37 -7.71 -36.74
C VAL A 1114 53.74 -9.16 -37.05
N ILE A 1115 53.54 -9.55 -38.31
CA ILE A 1115 53.87 -10.88 -38.81
C ILE A 1115 55.28 -10.82 -39.40
N LYS A 1116 56.28 -11.33 -38.67
CA LYS A 1116 57.64 -11.56 -39.19
C LYS A 1116 57.83 -13.06 -39.45
N SER A 1117 58.72 -13.40 -40.39
CA SER A 1117 58.98 -14.76 -40.88
C SER A 1117 59.32 -15.78 -39.78
N HIS A 1118 59.83 -15.35 -38.62
CA HIS A 1118 60.16 -16.26 -37.51
C HIS A 1118 59.16 -16.31 -36.36
N ARG A 1119 58.39 -15.26 -36.04
CA ARG A 1119 57.29 -15.27 -35.04
C ARG A 1119 56.30 -14.11 -35.28
N PRO A 1120 54.98 -14.33 -35.33
CA PRO A 1120 53.98 -13.27 -35.27
C PRO A 1120 53.82 -12.78 -33.82
N TYR A 1121 53.74 -11.46 -33.62
CA TYR A 1121 53.47 -10.86 -32.30
C TYR A 1121 52.51 -9.68 -32.40
N ILE A 1122 51.85 -9.34 -31.29
CA ILE A 1122 51.00 -8.16 -31.15
C ILE A 1122 51.85 -7.06 -30.53
N SER A 1123 52.01 -5.94 -31.23
CA SER A 1123 52.67 -4.73 -30.75
C SER A 1123 51.62 -3.76 -30.22
N VAL A 1124 51.75 -3.35 -28.95
CA VAL A 1124 50.88 -2.37 -28.31
C VAL A 1124 51.71 -1.11 -28.05
N LYS A 1125 51.39 -0.02 -28.74
CA LYS A 1125 52.07 1.27 -28.55
C LYS A 1125 51.22 2.16 -27.64
N LEU A 1126 51.73 2.52 -26.46
CA LEU A 1126 51.04 3.37 -25.49
C LEU A 1126 51.16 4.86 -25.85
N ASP A 1127 50.11 5.64 -25.58
CA ASP A 1127 50.13 7.10 -25.70
C ASP A 1127 50.57 7.75 -24.37
N MET A 1128 51.88 7.90 -24.20
CA MET A 1128 52.45 8.51 -22.99
C MET A 1128 52.08 9.99 -22.81
N GLY A 1129 51.64 10.69 -23.86
CA GLY A 1129 51.18 12.08 -23.77
C GLY A 1129 49.81 12.17 -23.09
N LEU A 1130 48.88 11.31 -23.51
CA LEU A 1130 47.55 11.20 -22.91
C LEU A 1130 47.62 10.74 -21.44
N ILE A 1131 48.48 9.76 -21.14
CA ILE A 1131 48.68 9.26 -19.76
C ILE A 1131 49.12 10.37 -18.82
N LYS A 1132 50.09 11.20 -19.24
CA LYS A 1132 50.58 12.32 -18.44
C LYS A 1132 49.53 13.42 -18.27
N ALA A 1133 48.77 13.74 -19.32
CA ALA A 1133 47.72 14.76 -19.30
C ALA A 1133 46.56 14.40 -18.37
N LEU A 1134 46.18 13.12 -18.30
CA LEU A 1134 45.15 12.61 -17.40
C LEU A 1134 45.69 12.24 -16.00
N HIS A 1135 46.97 12.48 -15.73
CA HIS A 1135 47.67 12.16 -14.48
C HIS A 1135 47.51 10.69 -14.05
N MET A 1136 47.45 9.77 -15.02
CA MET A 1136 47.34 8.33 -14.77
C MET A 1136 48.70 7.75 -14.40
N ARG A 1137 48.76 6.90 -13.36
CA ARG A 1137 49.99 6.21 -12.92
C ARG A 1137 50.21 4.90 -13.68
N ILE A 1138 50.20 4.95 -15.01
CA ILE A 1138 50.32 3.77 -15.89
C ILE A 1138 51.68 3.80 -16.61
N SER A 1139 52.46 2.73 -16.48
CA SER A 1139 53.69 2.45 -17.24
C SER A 1139 53.54 1.21 -18.13
N ALA A 1140 54.48 0.98 -19.05
CA ALA A 1140 54.53 -0.26 -19.85
C ALA A 1140 54.54 -1.51 -18.96
N ASP A 1141 55.34 -1.50 -17.89
CA ASP A 1141 55.40 -2.59 -16.89
C ASP A 1141 54.03 -2.86 -16.24
N SER A 1142 53.30 -1.79 -15.88
CA SER A 1142 51.99 -1.92 -15.25
C SER A 1142 50.95 -2.56 -16.18
N VAL A 1143 51.04 -2.26 -17.49
CA VAL A 1143 50.19 -2.85 -18.52
C VAL A 1143 50.57 -4.31 -18.75
N GLN A 1144 51.86 -4.62 -18.81
CA GLN A 1144 52.37 -5.99 -18.92
C GLN A 1144 51.87 -6.86 -17.77
N LEU A 1145 52.01 -6.39 -16.52
CA LEU A 1145 51.49 -7.08 -15.33
C LEU A 1145 49.98 -7.26 -15.39
N SER A 1146 49.24 -6.25 -15.84
CA SER A 1146 47.77 -6.32 -15.98
C SER A 1146 47.33 -7.36 -17.01
N ILE A 1147 48.08 -7.53 -18.11
CA ILE A 1147 47.81 -8.54 -19.14
C ILE A 1147 48.13 -9.95 -18.63
N LEU A 1148 49.28 -10.14 -17.97
CA LEU A 1148 49.70 -11.43 -17.41
C LEU A 1148 48.72 -11.92 -16.33
N ASN A 1149 48.25 -11.02 -15.46
CA ASN A 1149 47.31 -11.34 -14.39
C ASN A 1149 45.86 -11.51 -14.88
N HIS A 1150 45.56 -11.22 -16.15
CA HIS A 1150 44.20 -11.31 -16.66
C HIS A 1150 43.77 -12.79 -16.81
N PRO A 1151 42.73 -13.25 -16.07
CA PRO A 1151 42.44 -14.68 -15.89
C PRO A 1151 42.07 -15.44 -17.17
N LYS A 1152 41.67 -14.70 -18.23
CA LYS A 1152 41.30 -15.27 -19.52
C LYS A 1152 42.47 -15.46 -20.50
N ILE A 1153 43.57 -14.72 -20.33
CA ILE A 1153 44.62 -14.62 -21.35
C ILE A 1153 45.76 -15.64 -21.16
N LYS A 1154 45.95 -16.21 -19.94
CA LYS A 1154 46.89 -17.30 -19.61
C LYS A 1154 48.21 -17.26 -20.42
N LEU A 1155 48.84 -16.09 -20.50
CA LEU A 1155 50.15 -15.92 -21.14
C LEU A 1155 51.25 -16.21 -20.12
N LYS A 1156 52.33 -16.86 -20.56
CA LYS A 1156 53.54 -17.04 -19.76
C LYS A 1156 54.40 -15.76 -19.82
N PRO A 1157 55.11 -15.38 -18.74
CA PRO A 1157 55.93 -14.16 -18.70
C PRO A 1157 56.97 -14.10 -19.83
N GLU A 1158 57.51 -15.26 -20.23
CA GLU A 1158 58.54 -15.43 -21.26
C GLU A 1158 58.10 -15.03 -22.69
N LEU A 1159 56.81 -14.81 -22.92
CA LEU A 1159 56.25 -14.48 -24.23
C LEU A 1159 56.02 -12.97 -24.45
N MET A 1160 56.28 -12.13 -23.44
CA MET A 1160 56.19 -10.66 -23.55
C MET A 1160 57.58 -10.04 -23.55
N VAL A 1161 57.89 -9.26 -24.59
CA VAL A 1161 59.18 -8.57 -24.75
C VAL A 1161 58.90 -7.07 -24.75
N ASP A 1162 59.46 -6.35 -23.79
CA ASP A 1162 59.38 -4.90 -23.74
C ASP A 1162 60.39 -4.29 -24.74
N ARG A 1163 59.95 -3.31 -25.53
CA ARG A 1163 60.76 -2.66 -26.58
C ARG A 1163 60.57 -1.16 -26.64
#